data_AF-A0A4W3J491-F1
#
_entry.id   AF-A0A4W3J491-F1
#
_cell.length_a   1.000
_cell.length_b   1.000
_cell.length_c   1.000
_cell.angle_alpha   90.00
_cell.angle_beta   90.00
_cell.angle_gamma   90.00
#
_symmetry.space_group_name_H-M   'P 1'
#
loop_
_entity.id
_entity.type
_entity.pdbx_description
1 polymer ?
#
loop_
_entity_poly.entity_id
_entity_poly.type
_entity_poly.pdbx_seq_one_letter_code
_entity_poly.pdbx_strand_id
1 'polypeptide(L)'
;VTEEVLSVMDLRDSNAPWPEFEKAEKLARGAALKWASGMFYHPDQLERLSQYRKRESQRTSSIQTRLKSAVHSYLEGVGIGIRHLRASLDDIGNVCETLVEVREDWQSKLNSFQSLRQLSSLVSEHVQLATAVHNLQQVLAVPEVVMETHQLIEQRRLLEAHTKLMELECWRDSILYQLNRAGQHNSEGEQVVLSYFSGVGQLNEELAKELWDVITCGLTLVKQDPALFVSAIRIIEREERIDQIILEGQSQHKFLPLGRPKNLRRKVFHVLERSTAAQFRARQTDTKGPGLANHLGALQNNILNDLKIVKDLMVQCCPPHYNILQTYVMLHHKCLSGHLQDIISWDLEKNEIYTVLNWILHVYHSPEMMAHPDLCPDVDVSALVPLISQDAQEQLQNKYVNALRVSVSDWMQKALDAEVNDWYRDEEPESDHEGYFHSSLPVIVTQMLEENVQVAAEISPALRDQVVIMALQELETFLYRFREAVIDFGREHSTGRSQYYLLYLLAAVNNCIVLRYRQRCKNLRGGKLPHVETTLDKVLKKGCRLLIDRMLSELQVCHSLRGWECVWGSRRGTELFLVSMSVCLRQFLLVEGLRLLIIEYVQTLMLKKMVCKNPEEREKVSERMSRDSVQLRAIFHKLVSQGAASVISSVSELLRLTDTSLLGLEVSGLVTKYPDISDEHVSVLLDIRGDVSKDVRGTVLEMLEQNTQLPPEDYQPIFTDIVVPAPALPFCLPAVRCA
;
A
#
# COMPACT_ATOMS: atom_id res chain seq x y z
N VAL A 1 49.42 -48.06 13.14
CA VAL A 1 48.91 -48.38 14.51
C VAL A 1 49.83 -49.33 15.27
N THR A 2 50.81 -49.95 14.62
CA THR A 2 51.72 -50.95 15.22
C THR A 2 53.03 -50.41 15.79
N GLU A 3 53.27 -49.08 15.77
CA GLU A 3 54.48 -48.48 16.38
C GLU A 3 54.20 -47.67 17.66
N GLU A 4 52.96 -47.25 17.93
CA GLU A 4 52.63 -46.48 19.15
C GLU A 4 52.33 -47.35 20.38
N VAL A 5 52.11 -48.65 20.21
CA VAL A 5 51.74 -49.56 21.32
C VAL A 5 52.97 -50.15 22.03
N LEU A 6 54.15 -50.10 21.40
CA LEU A 6 55.42 -50.59 21.99
C LEU A 6 56.13 -49.54 22.87
N SER A 7 55.65 -48.29 22.89
CA SER A 7 56.23 -47.19 23.69
C SER A 7 55.80 -47.18 25.17
N VAL A 8 54.89 -48.06 25.61
CA VAL A 8 54.26 -47.99 26.94
C VAL A 8 54.77 -49.07 27.92
N MET A 9 55.74 -49.90 27.52
CA MET A 9 56.24 -51.02 28.35
C MET A 9 57.63 -50.80 28.96
N ASP A 10 58.05 -49.56 29.19
CA ASP A 10 59.23 -49.25 30.01
C ASP A 10 58.81 -48.85 31.43
N LEU A 11 58.37 -49.86 32.20
CA LEU A 11 58.18 -49.79 33.65
C LEU A 11 59.22 -50.71 34.32
N ARG A 12 60.50 -50.37 34.14
CA ARG A 12 61.60 -50.87 34.97
C ARG A 12 61.99 -49.78 35.98
N ASP A 13 61.25 -49.69 37.07
CA ASP A 13 61.73 -49.17 38.37
C ASP A 13 60.71 -49.50 39.47
N SER A 14 60.59 -50.80 39.76
CA SER A 14 59.61 -51.39 40.68
C SER A 14 60.06 -51.38 42.14
N ASN A 15 60.68 -50.30 42.61
CA ASN A 15 60.98 -50.12 44.04
C ASN A 15 60.79 -48.69 44.59
N ALA A 16 60.19 -47.77 43.81
CA ALA A 16 59.76 -46.48 44.36
C ALA A 16 58.39 -46.65 45.07
N PRO A 17 58.25 -46.30 46.37
CA PRO A 17 56.94 -46.31 47.02
C PRO A 17 56.00 -45.34 46.30
N TRP A 18 54.79 -45.82 45.96
CA TRP A 18 53.80 -45.06 45.20
C TRP A 18 53.50 -43.74 45.92
N PRO A 19 53.82 -42.56 45.35
CA PRO A 19 53.69 -41.28 46.06
C PRO A 19 52.26 -41.00 46.55
N GLU A 20 51.26 -41.54 45.85
CA GLU A 20 49.85 -41.47 46.25
C GLU A 20 49.54 -42.33 47.47
N PHE A 21 50.20 -43.48 47.63
CA PHE A 21 50.08 -44.32 48.82
C PHE A 21 50.58 -43.59 50.06
N GLU A 22 51.74 -42.93 49.96
CA GLU A 22 52.31 -42.17 51.08
C GLU A 22 51.41 -40.97 51.46
N LYS A 23 50.82 -40.29 50.47
CA LYS A 23 49.86 -39.21 50.68
C LYS A 23 48.55 -39.72 51.31
N ALA A 24 48.02 -40.84 50.83
CA ALA A 24 46.82 -41.48 51.38
C ALA A 24 47.04 -41.98 52.81
N GLU A 25 48.21 -42.55 53.10
CA GLU A 25 48.58 -42.99 54.44
C GLU A 25 48.70 -41.80 55.40
N LYS A 26 49.34 -40.70 55.00
CA LYS A 26 49.41 -39.46 55.80
C LYS A 26 48.03 -38.89 56.09
N LEU A 27 47.14 -38.85 55.09
CA LEU A 27 45.75 -38.41 55.26
C LEU A 27 44.96 -39.33 56.20
N ALA A 28 45.08 -40.65 56.03
CA ALA A 28 44.41 -41.65 56.86
C ALA A 28 44.89 -41.57 58.32
N ARG A 29 46.21 -41.43 58.55
CA ARG A 29 46.78 -41.20 59.89
C ARG A 29 46.28 -39.90 60.51
N GLY A 30 46.25 -38.80 59.76
CA GLY A 30 45.72 -37.52 60.23
C GLY A 30 44.23 -37.59 60.61
N ALA A 31 43.40 -38.25 59.78
CA ALA A 31 41.99 -38.46 60.07
C ALA A 31 41.78 -39.38 61.29
N ALA A 32 42.56 -40.45 61.41
CA ALA A 32 42.52 -41.35 62.56
C ALA A 32 42.91 -40.64 63.86
N LEU A 33 43.93 -39.79 63.84
CA LEU A 33 44.34 -38.99 65.01
C LEU A 33 43.25 -37.98 65.43
N LYS A 34 42.64 -37.28 64.46
CA LYS A 34 41.55 -36.33 64.73
C LYS A 34 40.30 -37.03 65.28
N TRP A 35 39.99 -38.22 64.76
CA TRP A 35 38.90 -39.04 65.28
C TRP A 35 39.20 -39.55 66.69
N ALA A 36 40.42 -40.05 66.93
CA ALA A 36 40.84 -40.57 68.22
C ALA A 36 40.83 -39.47 69.31
N SER A 37 41.30 -38.25 68.99
CA SER A 37 41.26 -37.13 69.94
C SER A 37 39.84 -36.68 70.29
N GLY A 38 38.89 -36.81 69.36
CA GLY A 38 37.47 -36.50 69.62
C GLY A 38 36.71 -37.59 70.38
N MET A 39 37.18 -38.83 70.34
CA MET A 39 36.49 -39.98 70.95
C MET A 39 37.08 -40.42 72.30
N PHE A 40 38.36 -40.16 72.55
CA PHE A 40 39.09 -40.59 73.75
C PHE A 40 39.68 -39.38 74.49
N TYR A 41 38.85 -38.42 74.88
CA TYR A 41 39.28 -37.20 75.57
C TYR A 41 39.34 -37.35 77.10
N HIS A 42 38.75 -38.42 77.67
CA HIS A 42 38.87 -38.79 79.09
C HIS A 42 39.29 -40.26 79.29
N PRO A 43 40.02 -40.60 80.38
CA PRO A 43 40.59 -41.94 80.59
C PRO A 43 39.55 -43.07 80.59
N ASP A 44 38.37 -42.84 81.17
CA ASP A 44 37.31 -43.85 81.30
C ASP A 44 36.76 -44.32 79.93
N GLN A 45 36.92 -43.51 78.89
CA GLN A 45 36.48 -43.84 77.52
C GLN A 45 37.41 -44.85 76.83
N LEU A 46 38.63 -45.06 77.35
CA LEU A 46 39.59 -46.04 76.82
C LEU A 46 39.17 -47.49 77.10
N GLU A 47 38.27 -47.74 78.05
CA GLU A 47 37.74 -49.11 78.28
C GLU A 47 37.09 -49.68 77.01
N ARG A 48 36.48 -48.82 76.19
CA ARG A 48 35.84 -49.20 74.91
C ARG A 48 36.83 -49.34 73.74
N LEU A 49 38.11 -49.00 73.92
CA LEU A 49 39.14 -49.08 72.88
C LEU A 49 39.30 -50.51 72.33
N SER A 50 39.18 -51.51 73.20
CA SER A 50 39.23 -52.93 72.82
C SER A 50 38.11 -53.31 71.85
N GLN A 51 36.90 -52.78 72.05
CA GLN A 51 35.75 -52.97 71.19
C GLN A 51 35.91 -52.25 69.84
N TYR A 52 36.41 -51.01 69.85
CA TYR A 52 36.72 -50.28 68.60
C TYR A 52 37.84 -50.93 67.80
N ARG A 53 38.91 -51.42 68.45
CA ARG A 53 39.99 -52.16 67.79
C ARG A 53 39.48 -53.44 67.16
N LYS A 54 38.58 -54.17 67.84
CA LYS A 54 37.93 -55.36 67.28
C LYS A 54 37.04 -55.01 66.08
N ARG A 55 36.25 -53.93 66.17
CA ARG A 55 35.42 -53.43 65.07
C ARG A 55 36.26 -53.02 63.86
N GLU A 56 37.35 -52.27 64.08
CA GLU A 56 38.19 -51.80 62.98
C GLU A 56 38.97 -52.96 62.36
N SER A 57 39.48 -53.90 63.16
CA SER A 57 40.09 -55.13 62.65
C SER A 57 39.12 -55.96 61.80
N GLN A 58 37.86 -56.09 62.24
CA GLN A 58 36.80 -56.74 61.45
C GLN A 58 36.49 -55.98 60.16
N ARG A 59 36.44 -54.64 60.22
CA ARG A 59 36.24 -53.78 59.05
C ARG A 59 37.39 -53.91 58.05
N THR A 60 38.64 -53.85 58.50
CA THR A 60 39.83 -54.04 57.65
C THR A 60 39.85 -55.43 57.03
N SER A 61 39.54 -56.48 57.81
CA SER A 61 39.45 -57.85 57.30
C SER A 61 38.37 -57.99 56.24
N SER A 62 37.18 -57.40 56.46
CA SER A 62 36.09 -57.39 55.48
C SER A 62 36.44 -56.61 54.20
N ILE A 63 37.11 -55.46 54.33
CA ILE A 63 37.57 -54.70 53.16
C ILE A 63 38.62 -55.49 52.40
N GLN A 64 39.59 -56.12 53.08
CA GLN A 64 40.61 -56.95 52.44
C GLN A 64 40.03 -58.17 51.73
N THR A 65 39.05 -58.86 52.31
CA THR A 65 38.40 -60.00 51.64
C THR A 65 37.60 -59.55 50.42
N ARG A 66 36.88 -58.43 50.51
CA ARG A 66 36.19 -57.83 49.36
C ARG A 66 37.16 -57.39 48.27
N LEU A 67 38.29 -56.78 48.64
CA LEU A 67 39.30 -56.33 47.68
C LEU A 67 40.00 -57.52 47.02
N LYS A 68 40.34 -58.58 47.77
CA LYS A 68 40.87 -59.82 47.21
C LYS A 68 39.88 -60.48 46.24
N SER A 69 38.61 -60.55 46.61
CA SER A 69 37.57 -61.10 45.74
C SER A 69 37.38 -60.26 44.47
N ALA A 70 37.36 -58.93 44.59
CA ALA A 70 37.25 -58.02 43.45
C ALA A 70 38.46 -58.10 42.52
N VAL A 71 39.68 -58.10 43.07
CA VAL A 71 40.92 -58.24 42.28
C VAL A 71 40.98 -59.60 41.62
N HIS A 72 40.60 -60.67 42.32
CA HIS A 72 40.55 -62.01 41.74
C HIS A 72 39.55 -62.09 40.58
N SER A 73 38.33 -61.58 40.77
CA SER A 73 37.31 -61.52 39.72
C SER A 73 37.76 -60.68 38.52
N TYR A 74 38.46 -59.56 38.75
CA TYR A 74 38.98 -58.72 37.67
C TYR A 74 40.09 -59.42 36.89
N LEU A 75 41.05 -60.05 37.59
CA LEU A 75 42.13 -60.81 36.96
C LEU A 75 41.61 -62.04 36.21
N GLU A 76 40.60 -62.71 36.76
CA GLU A 76 39.92 -63.82 36.09
C GLU A 76 39.17 -63.35 34.85
N GLY A 77 38.44 -62.24 34.93
CA GLY A 77 37.77 -61.61 33.79
C GLY A 77 38.74 -61.21 32.68
N VAL A 78 39.87 -60.58 33.03
CA VAL A 78 40.94 -60.24 32.07
C VAL A 78 41.58 -61.51 31.50
N GLY A 79 41.84 -62.53 32.33
CA GLY A 79 42.41 -63.80 31.89
C GLY A 79 41.47 -64.59 30.96
N ILE A 80 40.16 -64.54 31.20
CA ILE A 80 39.13 -65.08 30.30
C ILE A 80 39.10 -64.28 29.00
N GLY A 81 39.11 -62.94 29.08
CA GLY A 81 39.12 -62.06 27.91
C GLY A 81 40.32 -62.29 26.99
N ILE A 82 41.53 -62.41 27.54
CA ILE A 82 42.75 -62.71 26.76
C ILE A 82 42.68 -64.11 26.13
N ARG A 83 42.16 -65.11 26.85
CA ARG A 83 41.98 -66.46 26.29
C ARG A 83 40.98 -66.45 25.14
N HIS A 84 39.86 -65.74 25.26
CA HIS A 84 38.90 -65.59 24.16
C HIS A 84 39.50 -64.86 22.96
N LEU A 85 40.24 -63.77 23.18
CA LEU A 85 40.90 -63.04 22.08
C LEU A 85 41.91 -63.92 21.34
N ARG A 86 42.69 -64.73 22.05
CA ARG A 86 43.61 -65.70 21.40
C ARG A 86 42.84 -66.77 20.63
N ALA A 87 41.81 -67.36 21.22
CA ALA A 87 40.98 -68.36 20.55
C ALA A 87 40.31 -67.79 19.29
N SER A 88 39.76 -66.57 19.35
CA SER A 88 39.17 -65.91 18.19
C SER A 88 40.20 -65.59 17.10
N LEU A 89 41.44 -65.25 17.46
CA LEU A 89 42.52 -65.05 16.49
C LEU A 89 42.87 -66.37 15.77
N ASP A 90 42.99 -67.47 16.52
CA ASP A 90 43.23 -68.80 15.93
C ASP A 90 42.05 -69.24 15.07
N ASP A 91 40.81 -69.02 15.53
CA ASP A 91 39.59 -69.32 14.77
C ASP A 91 39.54 -68.53 13.46
N ILE A 92 39.88 -67.23 13.49
CA ILE A 92 39.95 -66.40 12.27
C ILE A 92 41.04 -66.92 11.32
N GLY A 93 42.21 -67.31 11.85
CA GLY A 93 43.27 -67.92 11.06
C GLY A 93 42.79 -69.19 10.35
N ASN A 94 42.18 -70.10 11.10
CA ASN A 94 41.60 -71.33 10.56
C ASN A 94 40.49 -71.05 9.51
N VAL A 95 39.62 -70.06 9.76
CA VAL A 95 38.59 -69.65 8.79
C VAL A 95 39.22 -69.09 7.52
N CYS A 96 40.30 -68.30 7.64
CA CYS A 96 41.02 -67.79 6.47
C CYS A 96 41.66 -68.93 5.66
N GLU A 97 42.31 -69.89 6.30
CA GLU A 97 42.90 -71.06 5.64
C GLU A 97 41.83 -71.91 4.95
N THR A 98 40.75 -72.27 5.66
CA THR A 98 39.63 -73.03 5.09
C THR A 98 38.96 -72.28 3.92
N LEU A 99 38.86 -70.94 3.97
CA LEU A 99 38.33 -70.15 2.85
C LEU A 99 39.26 -70.15 1.63
N VAL A 100 40.58 -70.19 1.83
CA VAL A 100 41.56 -70.36 0.75
C VAL A 100 41.44 -71.75 0.15
N GLU A 101 41.40 -72.79 0.97
CA GLU A 101 41.19 -74.17 0.51
C GLU A 101 39.89 -74.32 -0.28
N VAL A 102 38.77 -73.79 0.24
CA VAL A 102 37.47 -73.82 -0.45
C VAL A 102 37.54 -73.07 -1.78
N ARG A 103 38.25 -71.93 -1.85
CA ARG A 103 38.44 -71.18 -3.09
C ARG A 103 39.22 -71.99 -4.12
N GLU A 104 40.32 -72.64 -3.71
CA GLU A 104 41.13 -73.48 -4.58
C GLU A 104 40.36 -74.72 -5.07
N ASP A 105 39.59 -75.35 -4.18
CA ASP A 105 38.67 -76.45 -4.49
C ASP A 105 37.57 -76.02 -5.49
N TRP A 106 37.03 -74.83 -5.33
CA TRP A 106 36.06 -74.26 -6.27
C TRP A 106 36.68 -73.97 -7.63
N GLN A 107 37.92 -73.45 -7.66
CA GLN A 107 38.65 -73.18 -8.90
C GLN A 107 39.06 -74.46 -9.64
N SER A 108 39.45 -75.52 -8.92
CA SER A 108 39.76 -76.82 -9.52
C SER A 108 38.50 -77.47 -10.10
N LYS A 109 37.37 -77.37 -9.39
CA LYS A 109 36.06 -77.88 -9.84
C LYS A 109 35.42 -77.04 -10.94
N LEU A 110 35.73 -75.75 -11.07
CA LEU A 110 35.28 -74.87 -12.16
C LEU A 110 35.55 -75.46 -13.56
N ASN A 111 36.66 -76.18 -13.72
CA ASN A 111 36.99 -76.89 -14.96
C ASN A 111 36.06 -78.09 -15.24
N SER A 112 35.49 -78.71 -14.19
CA SER A 112 34.53 -79.81 -14.27
C SER A 112 33.12 -79.35 -14.69
N PHE A 113 32.76 -78.08 -14.47
CA PHE A 113 31.43 -77.54 -14.82
C PHE A 113 31.18 -77.42 -16.33
N GLN A 114 32.18 -77.64 -17.19
CA GLN A 114 31.93 -77.79 -18.62
C GLN A 114 30.99 -78.97 -18.92
N SER A 115 31.07 -80.06 -18.14
CA SER A 115 30.14 -81.20 -18.24
C SER A 115 28.72 -80.87 -17.74
N LEU A 116 28.59 -79.91 -16.81
CA LEU A 116 27.32 -79.45 -16.26
C LEU A 116 26.62 -78.40 -17.14
N ARG A 117 27.25 -77.93 -18.24
CA ARG A 117 26.58 -77.03 -19.19
C ARG A 117 25.30 -77.64 -19.75
N GLN A 118 25.31 -78.94 -20.08
CA GLN A 118 24.13 -79.67 -20.55
C GLN A 118 23.03 -79.74 -19.48
N LEU A 119 23.40 -79.88 -18.22
CA LEU A 119 22.46 -79.90 -17.11
C LEU A 119 21.92 -78.48 -16.83
N SER A 120 22.75 -77.45 -16.99
CA SER A 120 22.33 -76.05 -16.88
C SER A 120 21.38 -75.63 -18.01
N SER A 121 21.59 -76.11 -19.25
CA SER A 121 20.67 -75.86 -20.35
C SER A 121 19.34 -76.58 -20.13
N LEU A 122 19.36 -77.83 -19.64
CA LEU A 122 18.15 -78.59 -19.32
C LEU A 122 17.38 -77.97 -18.14
N VAL A 123 18.08 -77.47 -17.12
CA VAL A 123 17.46 -76.73 -16.01
C VAL A 123 16.87 -75.41 -16.51
N SER A 124 17.53 -74.71 -17.44
CA SER A 124 16.98 -73.51 -18.07
C SER A 124 15.70 -73.81 -18.85
N GLU A 125 15.67 -74.88 -19.65
CA GLU A 125 14.47 -75.34 -20.37
C GLU A 125 13.34 -75.72 -19.40
N HIS A 126 13.66 -76.45 -18.32
CA HIS A 126 12.66 -76.82 -17.31
C HIS A 126 12.11 -75.60 -16.57
N VAL A 127 12.96 -74.62 -16.23
CA VAL A 127 12.53 -73.35 -15.62
C VAL A 127 11.63 -72.58 -16.59
N GLN A 128 12.00 -72.50 -17.87
CA GLN A 128 11.17 -71.85 -18.91
C GLN A 128 9.81 -72.54 -19.06
N LEU A 129 9.77 -73.88 -19.12
CA LEU A 129 8.53 -74.65 -19.21
C LEU A 129 7.65 -74.50 -17.96
N ALA A 130 8.23 -74.59 -16.77
CA ALA A 130 7.49 -74.40 -15.51
C ALA A 130 6.88 -72.99 -15.44
N THR A 131 7.64 -71.99 -15.90
CA THR A 131 7.20 -70.60 -15.96
C THR A 131 6.07 -70.42 -17.00
N ALA A 132 6.19 -71.04 -18.18
CA ALA A 132 5.15 -71.02 -19.20
C ALA A 132 3.85 -71.69 -18.73
N VAL A 133 3.93 -72.83 -18.03
CA VAL A 133 2.76 -73.51 -17.45
C VAL A 133 2.08 -72.65 -16.38
N HIS A 134 2.87 -71.98 -15.53
CA HIS A 134 2.33 -71.06 -14.54
C HIS A 134 1.63 -69.85 -15.19
N ASN A 135 2.27 -69.22 -16.17
CA ASN A 135 1.70 -68.07 -16.88
C ASN A 135 0.48 -68.45 -17.73
N LEU A 136 0.41 -69.65 -18.29
CA LEU A 136 -0.73 -70.14 -19.09
C LEU A 136 -2.05 -70.10 -18.32
N GLN A 137 -2.04 -70.50 -17.04
CA GLN A 137 -3.23 -70.42 -16.20
C GLN A 137 -3.70 -68.97 -16.00
N GLN A 138 -2.76 -68.04 -15.86
CA GLN A 138 -3.06 -66.62 -15.69
C GLN A 138 -3.59 -66.00 -16.98
N VAL A 139 -2.98 -66.31 -18.13
CA VAL A 139 -3.38 -65.79 -19.45
C VAL A 139 -4.83 -66.17 -19.76
N LEU A 140 -5.25 -67.41 -19.50
CA LEU A 140 -6.62 -67.85 -19.77
C LEU A 140 -7.69 -67.09 -18.96
N ALA A 141 -7.34 -66.61 -17.76
CA ALA A 141 -8.24 -65.87 -16.89
C ALA A 141 -8.36 -64.37 -17.25
N VAL A 142 -7.48 -63.83 -18.10
CA VAL A 142 -7.42 -62.39 -18.39
C VAL A 142 -8.75 -61.82 -18.90
N PRO A 143 -9.46 -62.41 -19.89
CA PRO A 143 -10.69 -61.82 -20.41
C PRO A 143 -11.81 -61.73 -19.36
N GLU A 144 -11.93 -62.75 -18.51
CA GLU A 144 -12.93 -62.80 -17.43
C GLU A 144 -12.63 -61.73 -16.38
N VAL A 145 -11.39 -61.65 -15.91
CA VAL A 145 -10.97 -60.66 -14.90
C VAL A 145 -11.07 -59.23 -15.46
N VAL A 146 -10.80 -59.01 -16.75
CA VAL A 146 -10.98 -57.70 -17.40
C VAL A 146 -12.45 -57.28 -17.36
N MET A 147 -13.37 -58.18 -17.71
CA MET A 147 -14.81 -57.91 -17.69
C MET A 147 -15.32 -57.66 -16.26
N GLU A 148 -14.91 -58.47 -15.28
CA GLU A 148 -15.24 -58.27 -13.87
C GLU A 148 -14.74 -56.91 -13.35
N THR A 149 -13.50 -56.55 -13.70
CA THR A 149 -12.89 -55.28 -13.29
C THR A 149 -13.67 -54.10 -13.84
N HIS A 150 -14.09 -54.16 -15.11
CA HIS A 150 -14.92 -53.11 -15.73
C HIS A 150 -16.23 -52.90 -14.95
N GLN A 151 -16.96 -53.99 -14.64
CA GLN A 151 -18.20 -53.91 -13.85
C GLN A 151 -17.99 -53.31 -12.45
N LEU A 152 -16.87 -53.63 -11.80
CA LEU A 152 -16.53 -53.06 -10.49
C LEU A 152 -16.24 -51.56 -10.57
N ILE A 153 -15.63 -51.08 -11.67
CA ILE A 153 -15.43 -49.66 -11.93
C ILE A 153 -16.78 -48.95 -12.12
N GLU A 154 -17.68 -49.51 -12.95
CA GLU A 154 -19.03 -48.96 -13.18
C GLU A 154 -19.84 -48.87 -11.87
N GLN A 155 -19.69 -49.86 -10.98
CA GLN A 155 -20.35 -49.87 -9.66
C GLN A 155 -19.65 -48.99 -8.61
N ARG A 156 -18.56 -48.28 -8.97
CA ARG A 156 -17.72 -47.47 -8.06
C ARG A 156 -17.13 -48.24 -6.87
N ARG A 157 -16.93 -49.55 -7.02
CA ARG A 157 -16.21 -50.40 -6.04
C ARG A 157 -14.70 -50.32 -6.29
N LEU A 158 -14.17 -49.11 -6.15
CA LEU A 158 -12.84 -48.73 -6.65
C LEU A 158 -11.69 -49.56 -6.07
N LEU A 159 -11.74 -49.95 -4.79
CA LEU A 159 -10.66 -50.71 -4.14
C LEU A 159 -10.55 -52.14 -4.69
N GLU A 160 -11.70 -52.76 -4.97
CA GLU A 160 -11.75 -54.12 -5.52
C GLU A 160 -11.32 -54.10 -6.99
N ALA A 161 -11.84 -53.13 -7.76
CA ALA A 161 -11.40 -52.88 -9.13
C ALA A 161 -9.87 -52.65 -9.20
N HIS A 162 -9.32 -51.83 -8.30
CA HIS A 162 -7.87 -51.59 -8.25
C HIS A 162 -7.08 -52.86 -7.94
N THR A 163 -7.58 -53.70 -7.04
CA THR A 163 -6.90 -54.97 -6.70
C THR A 163 -6.83 -55.90 -7.91
N LYS A 164 -7.94 -56.03 -8.65
CA LYS A 164 -7.99 -56.84 -9.89
C LYS A 164 -7.14 -56.24 -11.02
N LEU A 165 -7.14 -54.93 -11.16
CA LEU A 165 -6.26 -54.25 -12.12
C LEU A 165 -4.78 -54.47 -11.79
N MET A 166 -4.40 -54.44 -10.51
CA MET A 166 -3.03 -54.73 -10.07
C MET A 166 -2.63 -56.19 -10.33
N GLU A 167 -3.54 -57.15 -10.17
CA GLU A 167 -3.31 -58.56 -10.55
C GLU A 167 -3.00 -58.67 -12.05
N LEU A 168 -3.80 -58.01 -12.90
CA LEU A 168 -3.60 -57.98 -14.36
C LEU A 168 -2.29 -57.29 -14.77
N GLU A 169 -1.95 -56.15 -14.16
CA GLU A 169 -0.66 -55.46 -14.38
C GLU A 169 0.51 -56.37 -13.98
N CYS A 170 0.41 -57.05 -12.83
CA CYS A 170 1.43 -57.97 -12.34
C CYS A 170 1.65 -59.15 -13.31
N TRP A 171 0.58 -59.76 -13.81
CA TRP A 171 0.68 -60.87 -14.79
C TRP A 171 1.36 -60.41 -16.07
N ARG A 172 0.93 -59.26 -16.63
CA ARG A 172 1.55 -58.66 -17.82
C ARG A 172 3.04 -58.39 -17.58
N ASP A 173 3.36 -57.70 -16.49
CA ASP A 173 4.72 -57.24 -16.21
C ASP A 173 5.67 -58.39 -15.85
N SER A 174 5.16 -59.47 -15.24
CA SER A 174 5.91 -60.71 -15.00
C SER A 174 6.33 -61.38 -16.32
N ILE A 175 5.40 -61.47 -17.29
CA ILE A 175 5.69 -62.02 -18.62
C ILE A 175 6.72 -61.15 -19.34
N LEU A 176 6.52 -59.82 -19.33
CA LEU A 176 7.46 -58.87 -19.95
C LEU A 176 8.85 -58.90 -19.28
N TYR A 177 8.91 -59.03 -17.96
CA TYR A 177 10.17 -59.16 -17.22
C TYR A 177 10.93 -60.42 -17.64
N GLN A 178 10.24 -61.55 -17.79
CA GLN A 178 10.85 -62.81 -18.22
C GLN A 178 11.37 -62.73 -19.66
N LEU A 179 10.61 -62.11 -20.57
CA LEU A 179 11.05 -61.84 -21.93
C LEU A 179 12.32 -60.98 -21.95
N ASN A 180 12.34 -59.89 -21.17
CA ASN A 180 13.51 -59.02 -21.05
C ASN A 180 14.73 -59.77 -20.46
N ARG A 181 14.52 -60.62 -19.44
CA ARG A 181 15.59 -61.43 -18.83
C ARG A 181 16.16 -62.47 -19.78
N ALA A 182 15.35 -63.03 -20.68
CA ALA A 182 15.79 -64.00 -21.68
C ALA A 182 16.73 -63.38 -22.75
N GLY A 183 16.96 -62.06 -22.74
CA GLY A 183 17.83 -61.37 -23.69
C GLY A 183 17.29 -61.36 -25.12
N GLN A 184 16.07 -61.85 -25.32
CA GLN A 184 15.34 -61.78 -26.57
C GLN A 184 14.63 -60.43 -26.61
N HIS A 185 15.31 -59.40 -27.10
CA HIS A 185 14.65 -58.16 -27.54
C HIS A 185 13.84 -58.40 -28.82
N ASN A 186 12.98 -59.42 -28.80
CA ASN A 186 12.07 -59.73 -29.89
C ASN A 186 10.85 -58.82 -29.73
N SER A 187 10.86 -57.69 -30.45
CA SER A 187 9.76 -56.72 -30.48
C SER A 187 8.40 -57.35 -30.79
N GLU A 188 8.37 -58.46 -31.53
CA GLU A 188 7.16 -59.22 -31.84
C GLU A 188 6.54 -59.88 -30.61
N GLY A 189 7.35 -60.48 -29.73
CA GLY A 189 6.87 -61.15 -28.52
C GLY A 189 6.27 -60.16 -27.52
N GLU A 190 6.93 -59.01 -27.36
CA GLU A 190 6.40 -57.90 -26.55
C GLU A 190 5.08 -57.36 -27.12
N GLN A 191 4.97 -57.18 -28.44
CA GLN A 191 3.74 -56.73 -29.09
C GLN A 191 2.58 -57.71 -28.92
N VAL A 192 2.83 -59.02 -28.98
CA VAL A 192 1.78 -60.03 -28.75
C VAL A 192 1.25 -59.92 -27.32
N VAL A 193 2.12 -59.81 -26.32
CA VAL A 193 1.70 -59.61 -24.92
C VAL A 193 0.91 -58.32 -24.78
N LEU A 194 1.37 -57.21 -25.37
CA LEU A 194 0.69 -55.93 -25.28
C LEU A 194 -0.69 -55.92 -25.96
N SER A 195 -0.82 -56.59 -27.11
CA SER A 195 -2.11 -56.71 -27.80
C SER A 195 -3.11 -57.55 -26.99
N TYR A 196 -2.65 -58.63 -26.36
CA TYR A 196 -3.49 -59.47 -25.51
C TYR A 196 -3.95 -58.75 -24.25
N PHE A 197 -3.05 -58.03 -23.58
CA PHE A 197 -3.35 -57.23 -22.38
C PHE A 197 -3.85 -55.81 -22.69
N SER A 198 -4.32 -55.54 -23.91
CA SER A 198 -4.80 -54.21 -24.32
C SER A 198 -5.96 -53.69 -23.45
N GLY A 199 -6.81 -54.59 -22.95
CA GLY A 199 -7.89 -54.24 -22.00
C GLY A 199 -7.40 -53.65 -20.68
N VAL A 200 -6.18 -53.98 -20.23
CA VAL A 200 -5.59 -53.42 -19.00
C VAL A 200 -5.35 -51.91 -19.14
N GLY A 201 -4.95 -51.46 -20.34
CA GLY A 201 -4.79 -50.03 -20.62
C GLY A 201 -6.11 -49.27 -20.50
N GLN A 202 -7.17 -49.81 -21.09
CA GLN A 202 -8.52 -49.24 -21.06
C GLN A 202 -9.06 -49.16 -19.62
N LEU A 203 -8.95 -50.26 -18.86
CA LEU A 203 -9.37 -50.28 -17.45
C LEU A 203 -8.61 -49.27 -16.59
N ASN A 204 -7.32 -49.06 -16.84
CA ASN A 204 -6.52 -48.07 -16.12
C ASN A 204 -6.97 -46.64 -16.45
N GLU A 205 -7.37 -46.36 -17.70
CA GLU A 205 -7.95 -45.07 -18.10
C GLU A 205 -9.34 -44.84 -17.48
N GLU A 206 -10.20 -45.86 -17.48
CA GLU A 206 -11.54 -45.81 -16.87
C GLU A 206 -11.46 -45.62 -15.35
N LEU A 207 -10.61 -46.39 -14.68
CA LEU A 207 -10.38 -46.24 -13.24
C LEU A 207 -9.82 -44.84 -12.94
N ALA A 208 -8.86 -44.36 -13.73
CA ALA A 208 -8.32 -43.01 -13.56
C ALA A 208 -9.41 -41.94 -13.72
N LYS A 209 -10.31 -42.09 -14.70
CA LYS A 209 -11.43 -41.17 -14.91
C LYS A 209 -12.35 -41.14 -13.69
N GLU A 210 -12.80 -42.28 -13.18
CA GLU A 210 -13.63 -42.32 -11.96
C GLU A 210 -12.89 -41.76 -10.73
N LEU A 211 -11.58 -42.01 -10.60
CA LEU A 211 -10.77 -41.39 -9.53
C LEU A 211 -10.82 -39.86 -9.63
N TRP A 212 -10.63 -39.28 -10.82
CA TRP A 212 -10.66 -37.82 -11.00
C TRP A 212 -12.05 -37.22 -10.79
N ASP A 213 -13.11 -37.94 -11.16
CA ASP A 213 -14.49 -37.53 -10.89
C ASP A 213 -14.78 -37.52 -9.38
N VAL A 214 -14.33 -38.55 -8.65
CA VAL A 214 -14.43 -38.61 -7.19
C VAL A 214 -13.66 -37.47 -6.51
N ILE A 215 -12.42 -37.19 -6.95
CA ILE A 215 -11.62 -36.07 -6.41
C ILE A 215 -12.29 -34.72 -6.71
N THR A 216 -12.86 -34.54 -7.91
CA THR A 216 -13.58 -33.32 -8.31
C THR A 216 -14.82 -33.07 -7.45
N CYS A 217 -15.52 -34.14 -7.06
CA CYS A 217 -16.65 -34.11 -6.13
C CYS A 217 -16.23 -34.21 -4.65
N GLY A 218 -14.94 -34.04 -4.31
CA GLY A 218 -14.43 -34.27 -2.95
C GLY A 218 -15.18 -33.49 -1.87
N LEU A 219 -15.43 -32.19 -2.07
CA LEU A 219 -16.13 -31.35 -1.10
C LEU A 219 -17.58 -31.81 -0.82
N THR A 220 -18.29 -32.31 -1.84
CA THR A 220 -19.67 -32.79 -1.67
C THR A 220 -19.69 -34.18 -1.06
N LEU A 221 -18.80 -35.07 -1.49
CA LEU A 221 -18.69 -36.44 -0.97
C LEU A 221 -18.30 -36.44 0.49
N VAL A 222 -17.28 -35.69 0.88
CA VAL A 222 -16.81 -35.62 2.27
C VAL A 222 -17.91 -35.12 3.23
N LYS A 223 -18.82 -34.27 2.75
CA LYS A 223 -19.98 -33.80 3.52
C LYS A 223 -21.10 -34.84 3.66
N GLN A 224 -21.27 -35.72 2.67
CA GLN A 224 -22.36 -36.71 2.62
C GLN A 224 -21.89 -38.09 3.12
N ASP A 225 -20.93 -38.68 2.40
CA ASP A 225 -20.27 -39.94 2.74
C ASP A 225 -18.81 -39.94 2.22
N PRO A 226 -17.81 -39.87 3.12
CA PRO A 226 -16.41 -39.81 2.74
C PRO A 226 -15.84 -41.14 2.21
N ALA A 227 -16.56 -42.26 2.30
CA ALA A 227 -16.02 -43.60 2.01
C ALA A 227 -15.44 -43.74 0.59
N LEU A 228 -16.13 -43.21 -0.43
CA LEU A 228 -15.65 -43.24 -1.81
C LEU A 228 -14.42 -42.34 -2.01
N PHE A 229 -14.40 -41.15 -1.39
CA PHE A 229 -13.27 -40.24 -1.47
C PHE A 229 -12.02 -40.83 -0.80
N VAL A 230 -12.16 -41.40 0.40
CA VAL A 230 -11.08 -42.09 1.11
C VAL A 230 -10.57 -43.29 0.30
N SER A 231 -11.47 -44.03 -0.35
CA SER A 231 -11.10 -45.15 -1.23
C SER A 231 -10.21 -44.69 -2.40
N ALA A 232 -10.56 -43.57 -3.05
CA ALA A 232 -9.75 -42.98 -4.10
C ALA A 232 -8.36 -42.56 -3.60
N ILE A 233 -8.27 -41.84 -2.46
CA ILE A 233 -7.01 -41.41 -1.86
C ILE A 233 -6.13 -42.62 -1.47
N ARG A 234 -6.73 -43.69 -0.94
CA ARG A 234 -6.01 -44.93 -0.61
C ARG A 234 -5.40 -45.60 -1.85
N ILE A 235 -6.11 -45.61 -2.97
CA ILE A 235 -5.58 -46.14 -4.25
C ILE A 235 -4.39 -45.29 -4.70
N ILE A 236 -4.52 -43.97 -4.67
CA ILE A 236 -3.44 -43.04 -5.06
C ILE A 236 -2.18 -43.25 -4.20
N GLU A 237 -2.32 -43.33 -2.87
CA GLU A 237 -1.19 -43.56 -1.97
C GLU A 237 -0.59 -44.97 -2.09
N ARG A 238 -1.39 -45.95 -2.49
CA ARG A 238 -0.88 -47.29 -2.78
C ARG A 238 -0.04 -47.28 -4.06
N GLU A 239 -0.54 -46.64 -5.11
CA GLU A 239 0.15 -46.52 -6.39
C GLU A 239 1.46 -45.72 -6.30
N GLU A 240 1.46 -44.62 -5.55
CA GLU A 240 2.68 -43.82 -5.34
C GLU A 240 3.76 -44.61 -4.56
N ARG A 241 3.34 -45.45 -3.59
CA ARG A 241 4.27 -46.33 -2.87
C ARG A 241 4.86 -47.41 -3.78
N ILE A 242 4.05 -47.94 -4.71
CA ILE A 242 4.53 -48.91 -5.72
C ILE A 242 5.55 -48.24 -6.65
N ASP A 243 5.25 -47.03 -7.12
CA ASP A 243 6.18 -46.23 -7.94
C ASP A 243 7.51 -46.01 -7.22
N GLN A 244 7.46 -45.65 -5.93
CA GLN A 244 8.66 -45.45 -5.12
C GLN A 244 9.51 -46.73 -4.99
N ILE A 245 8.89 -47.86 -4.67
CA ILE A 245 9.59 -49.16 -4.54
C ILE A 245 10.25 -49.56 -5.87
N ILE A 246 9.56 -49.36 -6.99
CA ILE A 246 10.10 -49.67 -8.33
C ILE A 246 11.31 -48.78 -8.63
N LEU A 247 11.23 -47.47 -8.36
CA LEU A 247 12.34 -46.53 -8.59
C LEU A 247 13.56 -46.82 -7.71
N GLU A 248 13.36 -47.20 -6.44
CA GLU A 248 14.44 -47.61 -5.54
C GLU A 248 15.10 -48.93 -6.00
N GLY A 249 14.32 -49.87 -6.54
CA GLY A 249 14.82 -51.15 -7.08
C GLY A 249 15.56 -51.05 -8.42
N GLN A 250 15.44 -49.94 -9.16
CA GLN A 250 16.08 -49.75 -10.46
C GLN A 250 17.62 -49.75 -10.41
N SER A 251 18.23 -49.48 -9.25
CA SER A 251 19.69 -49.55 -9.11
C SER A 251 20.22 -50.98 -9.28
N GLN A 252 19.36 -52.00 -9.11
CA GLN A 252 19.72 -53.42 -9.15
C GLN A 252 19.19 -54.14 -10.42
N HIS A 253 18.10 -53.66 -11.03
CA HIS A 253 17.46 -54.28 -12.19
C HIS A 253 17.11 -53.27 -13.30
N LYS A 254 17.46 -53.59 -14.56
CA LYS A 254 17.22 -52.73 -15.76
C LYS A 254 15.77 -52.76 -16.31
N PHE A 255 14.82 -53.38 -15.63
CA PHE A 255 13.44 -53.50 -16.12
C PHE A 255 12.53 -52.48 -15.44
N LEU A 256 11.85 -51.66 -16.25
CA LEU A 256 10.82 -50.74 -15.78
C LEU A 256 9.48 -51.15 -16.41
N PRO A 257 8.47 -51.48 -15.59
CA PRO A 257 7.13 -51.76 -16.10
C PRO A 257 6.55 -50.59 -16.91
N LEU A 258 5.75 -50.92 -17.92
CA LEU A 258 5.16 -49.92 -18.82
C LEU A 258 4.17 -49.03 -18.08
N GLY A 259 4.27 -47.72 -18.29
CA GLY A 259 3.40 -46.73 -17.66
C GLY A 259 3.78 -46.33 -16.22
N ARG A 260 4.94 -46.78 -15.72
CA ARG A 260 5.49 -46.39 -14.41
C ARG A 260 6.63 -45.37 -14.56
N PRO A 261 6.78 -44.39 -13.66
CA PRO A 261 5.86 -44.07 -12.55
C PRO A 261 4.56 -43.38 -13.02
N LYS A 262 3.43 -43.73 -12.40
CA LYS A 262 2.10 -43.16 -12.69
C LYS A 262 1.98 -41.71 -12.16
N ASN A 263 2.73 -41.35 -11.12
CA ASN A 263 2.76 -40.02 -10.48
C ASN A 263 1.36 -39.48 -10.13
N LEU A 264 0.51 -40.33 -9.57
CA LEU A 264 -0.90 -40.00 -9.34
C LEU A 264 -1.08 -38.87 -8.34
N ARG A 265 -0.20 -38.75 -7.33
CA ARG A 265 -0.27 -37.66 -6.35
C ARG A 265 -0.17 -36.28 -7.01
N ARG A 266 0.75 -36.11 -7.98
CA ARG A 266 0.88 -34.86 -8.72
C ARG A 266 -0.38 -34.54 -9.53
N LYS A 267 -1.01 -35.56 -10.12
CA LYS A 267 -2.26 -35.40 -10.88
C LYS A 267 -3.43 -34.99 -9.98
N VAL A 268 -3.53 -35.51 -8.75
CA VAL A 268 -4.54 -35.08 -7.77
C VAL A 268 -4.52 -33.58 -7.58
N PHE A 269 -3.35 -33.00 -7.28
CA PHE A 269 -3.24 -31.55 -7.08
C PHE A 269 -3.65 -30.74 -8.32
N HIS A 270 -3.36 -31.24 -9.52
CA HIS A 270 -3.80 -30.59 -10.75
C HIS A 270 -5.31 -30.69 -10.98
N VAL A 271 -5.93 -31.82 -10.63
CA VAL A 271 -7.39 -32.01 -10.67
C VAL A 271 -8.07 -31.12 -9.63
N LEU A 272 -7.52 -31.00 -8.43
CA LEU A 272 -8.00 -30.07 -7.39
C LEU A 272 -7.94 -28.62 -7.85
N GLU A 273 -6.84 -28.20 -8.48
CA GLU A 273 -6.71 -26.85 -9.04
C GLU A 273 -7.77 -26.58 -10.12
N ARG A 274 -7.93 -27.50 -11.08
CA ARG A 274 -8.89 -27.36 -12.18
C ARG A 274 -10.34 -27.37 -11.70
N SER A 275 -10.68 -28.26 -10.76
CA SER A 275 -12.02 -28.37 -10.19
C SER A 275 -12.38 -27.15 -9.36
N THR A 276 -11.48 -26.67 -8.51
CA THR A 276 -11.68 -25.45 -7.72
C THR A 276 -11.88 -24.24 -8.63
N ALA A 277 -11.07 -24.09 -9.68
CA ALA A 277 -11.23 -23.01 -10.65
C ALA A 277 -12.54 -23.11 -11.44
N ALA A 278 -12.98 -24.31 -11.82
CA ALA A 278 -14.24 -24.53 -12.51
C ALA A 278 -15.45 -24.21 -11.62
N GLN A 279 -15.42 -24.66 -10.35
CA GLN A 279 -16.46 -24.34 -9.37
C GLN A 279 -16.50 -22.83 -9.07
N PHE A 280 -15.33 -22.19 -8.96
CA PHE A 280 -15.25 -20.74 -8.77
C PHE A 280 -15.90 -19.98 -9.93
N ARG A 281 -15.61 -20.36 -11.19
CA ARG A 281 -16.21 -19.75 -12.39
C ARG A 281 -17.71 -20.00 -12.49
N ALA A 282 -18.17 -21.21 -12.18
CA ALA A 282 -19.60 -21.54 -12.20
C ALA A 282 -20.42 -20.75 -11.18
N ARG A 283 -19.78 -20.26 -10.11
CA ARG A 283 -20.39 -19.43 -9.06
C ARG A 283 -20.38 -17.93 -9.39
N GLN A 284 -19.85 -17.51 -10.54
CA GLN A 284 -19.91 -16.11 -10.97
C GLN A 284 -21.34 -15.75 -11.39
N THR A 285 -21.95 -14.78 -10.71
CA THR A 285 -23.30 -14.26 -10.98
C THR A 285 -23.23 -12.76 -11.28
N ASP A 286 -24.35 -12.17 -11.76
CA ASP A 286 -24.47 -10.78 -12.26
C ASP A 286 -23.44 -9.80 -11.66
N THR A 287 -22.41 -9.51 -12.45
CA THR A 287 -21.18 -8.89 -11.96
C THR A 287 -21.16 -7.36 -12.06
N LYS A 288 -22.31 -6.73 -12.34
CA LYS A 288 -22.41 -5.28 -12.55
C LYS A 288 -23.49 -4.63 -11.67
N GLY A 289 -23.25 -3.37 -11.32
CA GLY A 289 -24.07 -2.53 -10.47
C GLY A 289 -24.21 -3.08 -9.04
N PRO A 290 -25.40 -3.01 -8.42
CA PRO A 290 -25.62 -3.53 -7.07
C PRO A 290 -25.40 -5.06 -6.97
N GLY A 291 -25.34 -5.77 -8.10
CA GLY A 291 -25.00 -7.18 -8.17
C GLY A 291 -23.56 -7.48 -7.72
N LEU A 292 -22.62 -6.55 -7.90
CA LEU A 292 -21.20 -6.78 -7.56
C LEU A 292 -20.99 -6.99 -6.06
N ALA A 293 -21.65 -6.21 -5.21
CA ALA A 293 -21.58 -6.38 -3.75
C ALA A 293 -22.14 -7.74 -3.31
N ASN A 294 -23.27 -8.15 -3.88
CA ASN A 294 -23.87 -9.45 -3.62
C ASN A 294 -22.98 -10.60 -4.11
N HIS A 295 -22.33 -10.42 -5.27
CA HIS A 295 -21.39 -11.38 -5.83
C HIS A 295 -20.15 -11.55 -4.93
N LEU A 296 -19.56 -10.46 -4.44
CA LEU A 296 -18.44 -10.52 -3.50
C LEU A 296 -18.84 -11.17 -2.16
N GLY A 297 -20.03 -10.84 -1.64
CA GLY A 297 -20.57 -11.50 -0.44
C GLY A 297 -20.86 -12.99 -0.64
N ALA A 298 -21.37 -13.39 -1.81
CA ALA A 298 -21.56 -14.79 -2.15
C ALA A 298 -20.22 -15.54 -2.27
N LEU A 299 -19.21 -14.93 -2.89
CA LEU A 299 -17.85 -15.49 -2.95
C LEU A 299 -17.25 -15.67 -1.55
N GLN A 300 -17.36 -14.65 -0.68
CA GLN A 300 -16.91 -14.72 0.71
C GLN A 300 -17.52 -15.93 1.43
N ASN A 301 -18.85 -16.06 1.40
CA ASN A 301 -19.57 -17.14 2.07
C ASN A 301 -19.21 -18.52 1.48
N ASN A 302 -19.12 -18.63 0.15
CA ASN A 302 -18.81 -19.89 -0.52
C ASN A 302 -17.40 -20.37 -0.19
N ILE A 303 -16.40 -19.49 -0.28
CA ILE A 303 -15.00 -19.82 0.03
C ILE A 303 -14.88 -20.21 1.51
N LEU A 304 -15.48 -19.44 2.42
CA LEU A 304 -15.45 -19.74 3.85
C LEU A 304 -16.07 -21.10 4.16
N ASN A 305 -17.23 -21.41 3.54
CA ASN A 305 -17.89 -22.71 3.71
C ASN A 305 -17.04 -23.87 3.16
N ASP A 306 -16.43 -23.71 1.98
CA ASP A 306 -15.55 -24.73 1.42
C ASP A 306 -14.35 -24.98 2.36
N LEU A 307 -13.70 -23.92 2.86
CA LEU A 307 -12.56 -24.05 3.77
C LEU A 307 -12.93 -24.69 5.11
N LYS A 308 -14.12 -24.39 5.65
CA LYS A 308 -14.64 -25.08 6.86
C LYS A 308 -14.83 -26.57 6.61
N ILE A 309 -15.44 -26.95 5.49
CA ILE A 309 -15.59 -28.37 5.11
C ILE A 309 -14.22 -29.05 4.95
N VAL A 310 -13.25 -28.37 4.33
CA VAL A 310 -11.90 -28.91 4.16
C VAL A 310 -11.24 -29.15 5.52
N LYS A 311 -11.27 -28.14 6.39
CA LYS A 311 -10.68 -28.20 7.74
C LYS A 311 -11.31 -29.31 8.59
N ASP A 312 -12.64 -29.28 8.73
CA ASP A 312 -13.33 -30.10 9.71
C ASP A 312 -13.45 -31.57 9.27
N LEU A 313 -13.60 -31.80 7.95
CA LEU A 313 -13.93 -33.12 7.41
C LEU A 313 -12.84 -33.66 6.47
N MET A 314 -12.35 -32.87 5.51
CA MET A 314 -11.46 -33.38 4.45
C MET A 314 -10.04 -33.66 4.95
N VAL A 315 -9.54 -32.89 5.93
CA VAL A 315 -8.22 -33.12 6.55
C VAL A 315 -8.13 -34.52 7.15
N GLN A 316 -9.22 -35.05 7.72
CA GLN A 316 -9.24 -36.41 8.29
C GLN A 316 -9.22 -37.52 7.23
N CYS A 317 -9.58 -37.19 5.98
CA CYS A 317 -9.66 -38.14 4.86
C CYS A 317 -8.33 -38.25 4.09
N CYS A 318 -7.40 -37.31 4.28
CA CYS A 318 -6.15 -37.23 3.54
C CYS A 318 -4.93 -37.44 4.46
N PRO A 319 -3.81 -37.98 3.93
CA PRO A 319 -2.56 -38.04 4.69
C PRO A 319 -2.02 -36.63 5.05
N PRO A 320 -1.29 -36.48 6.17
CA PRO A 320 -0.82 -35.17 6.63
C PRO A 320 0.16 -34.50 5.66
N HIS A 321 0.96 -35.28 4.91
CA HIS A 321 1.91 -34.75 3.93
C HIS A 321 1.24 -34.11 2.69
N TYR A 322 -0.07 -34.26 2.51
CA TYR A 322 -0.79 -33.56 1.44
C TYR A 322 -0.99 -32.08 1.76
N ASN A 323 -0.99 -31.71 3.05
CA ASN A 323 -1.31 -30.36 3.52
C ASN A 323 -2.55 -29.77 2.81
N ILE A 324 -3.65 -30.55 2.83
CA ILE A 324 -4.81 -30.30 1.96
C ILE A 324 -5.49 -28.96 2.28
N LEU A 325 -5.55 -28.57 3.55
CA LEU A 325 -6.11 -27.28 3.97
C LEU A 325 -5.34 -26.11 3.36
N GLN A 326 -4.02 -26.08 3.53
CA GLN A 326 -3.18 -25.03 2.94
C GLN A 326 -3.27 -25.02 1.41
N THR A 327 -3.35 -26.20 0.80
CA THR A 327 -3.54 -26.33 -0.65
C THR A 327 -4.83 -25.65 -1.10
N TYR A 328 -5.96 -25.93 -0.45
CA TYR A 328 -7.23 -25.27 -0.78
C TYR A 328 -7.20 -23.77 -0.51
N VAL A 329 -6.60 -23.31 0.58
CA VAL A 329 -6.41 -21.88 0.87
C VAL A 329 -5.67 -21.19 -0.29
N MET A 330 -4.56 -21.77 -0.74
CA MET A 330 -3.78 -21.21 -1.86
C MET A 330 -4.55 -21.26 -3.19
N LEU A 331 -5.32 -22.32 -3.45
CA LEU A 331 -6.13 -22.44 -4.66
C LEU A 331 -7.26 -21.41 -4.69
N HIS A 332 -8.00 -21.24 -3.59
CA HIS A 332 -9.04 -20.21 -3.47
C HIS A 332 -8.44 -18.81 -3.59
N HIS A 333 -7.30 -18.55 -2.93
CA HIS A 333 -6.57 -17.29 -3.04
C HIS A 333 -6.19 -16.98 -4.50
N LYS A 334 -5.61 -17.95 -5.22
CA LYS A 334 -5.24 -17.79 -6.64
C LYS A 334 -6.45 -17.53 -7.53
N CYS A 335 -7.55 -18.26 -7.34
CA CYS A 335 -8.78 -18.06 -8.11
C CYS A 335 -9.40 -16.69 -7.84
N LEU A 336 -9.44 -16.27 -6.58
CA LEU A 336 -9.96 -14.98 -6.16
C LEU A 336 -9.10 -13.83 -6.70
N SER A 337 -7.78 -13.95 -6.60
CA SER A 337 -6.82 -12.97 -7.16
C SER A 337 -7.02 -12.79 -8.67
N GLY A 338 -7.11 -13.89 -9.42
CA GLY A 338 -7.39 -13.84 -10.87
C GLY A 338 -8.74 -13.17 -11.18
N HIS A 339 -9.79 -13.51 -10.43
CA HIS A 339 -11.11 -12.92 -10.62
C HIS A 339 -11.17 -11.43 -10.27
N LEU A 340 -10.47 -11.00 -9.21
CA LEU A 340 -10.37 -9.59 -8.87
C LEU A 340 -9.61 -8.80 -9.93
N GLN A 341 -8.58 -9.40 -10.53
CA GLN A 341 -7.87 -8.79 -11.66
C GLN A 341 -8.80 -8.59 -12.87
N ASP A 342 -9.69 -9.56 -13.14
CA ASP A 342 -10.72 -9.43 -14.17
C ASP A 342 -11.70 -8.29 -13.83
N ILE A 343 -12.18 -8.20 -12.58
CA ILE A 343 -13.05 -7.10 -12.13
C ILE A 343 -12.37 -5.73 -12.30
N ILE A 344 -11.10 -5.61 -11.92
CA ILE A 344 -10.33 -4.35 -12.02
C ILE A 344 -10.21 -3.89 -13.48
N SER A 345 -10.20 -4.83 -14.44
CA SER A 345 -10.15 -4.53 -15.87
C SER A 345 -11.47 -3.93 -16.42
N TRP A 346 -12.59 -4.12 -15.72
CA TRP A 346 -13.87 -3.59 -16.14
C TRP A 346 -13.95 -2.07 -16.00
N ASP A 347 -14.97 -1.51 -16.67
CA ASP A 347 -15.40 -0.13 -16.47
C ASP A 347 -16.37 -0.11 -15.28
N LEU A 348 -15.84 0.34 -14.13
CA LEU A 348 -16.53 0.31 -12.84
C LEU A 348 -16.97 1.72 -12.46
N GLU A 349 -18.18 1.85 -11.95
CA GLU A 349 -18.68 3.08 -11.38
C GLU A 349 -18.03 3.37 -10.01
N LYS A 350 -18.10 4.64 -9.56
CA LYS A 350 -17.55 5.10 -8.27
C LYS A 350 -17.90 4.17 -7.09
N ASN A 351 -19.17 3.76 -6.99
CA ASN A 351 -19.68 2.93 -5.90
C ASN A 351 -19.17 1.48 -5.99
N GLU A 352 -18.99 0.97 -7.20
CA GLU A 352 -18.45 -0.37 -7.44
C GLU A 352 -16.96 -0.41 -7.09
N ILE A 353 -16.20 0.61 -7.50
CA ILE A 353 -14.77 0.75 -7.15
C ILE A 353 -14.61 0.83 -5.63
N TYR A 354 -15.45 1.62 -4.94
CA TYR A 354 -15.48 1.68 -3.48
C TYR A 354 -15.69 0.29 -2.87
N THR A 355 -16.69 -0.45 -3.36
CA THR A 355 -17.04 -1.77 -2.84
C THR A 355 -15.87 -2.75 -2.98
N VAL A 356 -15.18 -2.75 -4.13
CA VAL A 356 -14.02 -3.62 -4.37
C VAL A 356 -12.84 -3.22 -3.48
N LEU A 357 -12.50 -1.92 -3.37
CA LEU A 357 -11.41 -1.46 -2.52
C LEU A 357 -11.65 -1.80 -1.05
N ASN A 358 -12.86 -1.53 -0.55
CA ASN A 358 -13.25 -1.84 0.82
C ASN A 358 -13.17 -3.35 1.08
N TRP A 359 -13.64 -4.16 0.14
CA TRP A 359 -13.64 -5.62 0.29
C TRP A 359 -12.22 -6.20 0.33
N ILE A 360 -11.34 -5.75 -0.57
CA ILE A 360 -9.94 -6.23 -0.64
C ILE A 360 -9.16 -5.85 0.62
N LEU A 361 -9.31 -4.60 1.09
CA LEU A 361 -8.51 -4.07 2.19
C LEU A 361 -9.03 -4.46 3.56
N HIS A 362 -10.35 -4.46 3.74
CA HIS A 362 -10.96 -4.70 5.05
C HIS A 362 -11.58 -6.07 5.18
N VAL A 363 -12.37 -6.54 4.21
CA VAL A 363 -13.17 -7.77 4.36
C VAL A 363 -12.31 -9.03 4.24
N TYR A 364 -11.38 -9.10 3.29
CA TYR A 364 -10.62 -10.33 3.06
C TYR A 364 -9.79 -10.78 4.28
N HIS A 365 -9.10 -9.85 4.95
CA HIS A 365 -8.31 -10.12 6.16
C HIS A 365 -9.12 -10.04 7.46
N SER A 366 -10.43 -9.78 7.38
CA SER A 366 -11.29 -9.61 8.56
C SER A 366 -11.63 -10.96 9.21
N PRO A 367 -12.16 -10.94 10.45
CA PRO A 367 -12.78 -12.12 11.07
C PRO A 367 -14.02 -12.64 10.33
N GLU A 368 -14.52 -11.94 9.31
CA GLU A 368 -15.64 -12.38 8.49
C GLU A 368 -15.20 -13.29 7.34
N MET A 369 -13.89 -13.41 7.06
CA MET A 369 -13.37 -14.25 5.98
C MET A 369 -12.10 -15.02 6.40
N MET A 370 -10.88 -14.56 6.05
CA MET A 370 -9.67 -15.36 6.25
C MET A 370 -9.24 -15.43 7.72
N ALA A 371 -9.53 -14.41 8.52
CA ALA A 371 -9.25 -14.42 9.97
C ALA A 371 -10.44 -14.96 10.80
N HIS A 372 -11.35 -15.71 10.17
CA HIS A 372 -12.52 -16.26 10.85
C HIS A 372 -12.10 -17.24 11.97
N PRO A 373 -12.75 -17.19 13.16
CA PRO A 373 -12.40 -18.05 14.30
C PRO A 373 -12.33 -19.54 13.97
N ASP A 374 -13.29 -20.03 13.17
CA ASP A 374 -13.32 -21.43 12.71
C ASP A 374 -12.11 -21.84 11.86
N LEU A 375 -11.37 -20.93 11.24
CA LEU A 375 -10.16 -21.24 10.45
C LEU A 375 -8.89 -21.15 11.31
N CYS A 376 -8.88 -20.31 12.35
CA CYS A 376 -7.76 -20.22 13.28
C CYS A 376 -7.67 -21.46 14.19
N PRO A 377 -6.47 -21.88 14.62
CA PRO A 377 -5.14 -21.36 14.28
C PRO A 377 -4.51 -21.98 13.01
N ASP A 378 -5.23 -22.87 12.31
CA ASP A 378 -4.65 -23.70 11.24
C ASP A 378 -4.30 -22.92 9.96
N VAL A 379 -4.97 -21.79 9.71
CA VAL A 379 -4.67 -20.89 8.60
C VAL A 379 -3.95 -19.64 9.14
N ASP A 380 -2.68 -19.47 8.75
CA ASP A 380 -1.92 -18.27 9.06
C ASP A 380 -2.24 -17.16 8.05
N VAL A 381 -3.05 -16.19 8.48
CA VAL A 381 -3.44 -15.03 7.68
C VAL A 381 -2.24 -14.13 7.36
N SER A 382 -1.20 -14.12 8.21
CA SER A 382 -0.01 -13.29 7.99
C SER A 382 0.91 -13.82 6.90
N ALA A 383 0.82 -15.12 6.59
CA ALA A 383 1.55 -15.76 5.51
C ALA A 383 0.88 -15.57 4.13
N LEU A 384 -0.35 -15.05 4.09
CA LEU A 384 -1.07 -14.81 2.83
C LEU A 384 -0.49 -13.58 2.12
N VAL A 385 -0.15 -13.76 0.86
CA VAL A 385 0.27 -12.68 -0.04
C VAL A 385 -0.92 -11.75 -0.30
N PRO A 386 -0.71 -10.45 -0.57
CA PRO A 386 -1.79 -9.56 -1.00
C PRO A 386 -2.56 -10.11 -2.22
N LEU A 387 -3.89 -9.98 -2.19
CA LEU A 387 -4.79 -10.49 -3.25
C LEU A 387 -4.50 -9.89 -4.64
N ILE A 388 -4.08 -8.62 -4.66
CA ILE A 388 -3.78 -7.88 -5.87
C ILE A 388 -2.38 -7.27 -5.72
N SER A 389 -1.69 -7.04 -6.84
CA SER A 389 -0.41 -6.35 -6.82
C SER A 389 -0.60 -4.90 -6.35
N GLN A 390 0.48 -4.32 -5.81
CA GLN A 390 0.48 -2.91 -5.44
C GLN A 390 0.12 -2.01 -6.63
N ASP A 391 0.64 -2.32 -7.82
CA ASP A 391 0.30 -1.59 -9.05
C ASP A 391 -1.21 -1.65 -9.38
N ALA A 392 -1.84 -2.81 -9.24
CA ALA A 392 -3.27 -2.97 -9.49
C ALA A 392 -4.11 -2.21 -8.44
N GLN A 393 -3.65 -2.18 -7.19
CA GLN A 393 -4.29 -1.39 -6.12
C GLN A 393 -4.19 0.12 -6.40
N GLU A 394 -3.01 0.61 -6.78
CA GLU A 394 -2.80 2.02 -7.14
C GLU A 394 -3.63 2.41 -8.38
N GLN A 395 -3.74 1.53 -9.38
CA GLN A 395 -4.62 1.74 -10.53
C GLN A 395 -6.09 1.86 -10.11
N LEU A 396 -6.56 1.00 -9.22
CA LEU A 396 -7.95 1.04 -8.74
C LEU A 396 -8.23 2.29 -7.90
N GLN A 397 -7.28 2.71 -7.05
CA GLN A 397 -7.35 3.97 -6.32
C GLN A 397 -7.39 5.19 -7.25
N ASN A 398 -6.55 5.21 -8.29
CA ASN A 398 -6.55 6.28 -9.29
C ASN A 398 -7.88 6.32 -10.08
N LYS A 399 -8.45 5.16 -10.45
CA LYS A 399 -9.78 5.07 -11.08
C LYS A 399 -10.85 5.66 -10.15
N TYR A 400 -10.82 5.32 -8.86
CA TYR A 400 -11.75 5.89 -7.86
C TYR A 400 -11.65 7.42 -7.79
N VAL A 401 -10.42 7.94 -7.63
CA VAL A 401 -10.18 9.39 -7.51
C VAL A 401 -10.63 10.13 -8.76
N ASN A 402 -10.42 9.56 -9.96
CA ASN A 402 -10.88 10.16 -11.21
C ASN A 402 -12.41 10.14 -11.36
N ALA A 403 -13.06 9.01 -11.04
CA ALA A 403 -14.52 8.92 -11.06
C ALA A 403 -15.16 9.89 -10.05
N LEU A 404 -14.54 10.02 -8.87
CA LEU A 404 -14.94 10.98 -7.86
C LEU A 404 -14.73 12.42 -8.34
N ARG A 405 -13.60 12.74 -8.96
CA ARG A 405 -13.30 14.06 -9.54
C ARG A 405 -14.40 14.51 -10.50
N VAL A 406 -14.80 13.65 -11.45
CA VAL A 406 -15.86 13.96 -12.41
C VAL A 406 -17.18 14.23 -11.69
N SER A 407 -17.58 13.35 -10.77
CA SER A 407 -18.81 13.51 -9.98
C SER A 407 -18.82 14.79 -9.14
N VAL A 408 -17.68 15.16 -8.55
CA VAL A 408 -17.51 16.36 -7.73
C VAL A 408 -17.55 17.62 -8.60
N SER A 409 -16.87 17.61 -9.76
CA SER A 409 -16.83 18.74 -10.69
C SER A 409 -18.23 19.06 -11.24
N ASP A 410 -18.97 18.03 -11.67
CA ASP A 410 -20.34 18.17 -12.18
C ASP A 410 -21.30 18.70 -11.10
N TRP A 411 -21.15 18.21 -9.88
CA TRP A 411 -21.97 18.67 -8.76
C TRP A 411 -21.65 20.12 -8.38
N MET A 412 -20.37 20.49 -8.33
CA MET A 412 -19.94 21.87 -8.05
C MET A 412 -20.40 22.84 -9.14
N GLN A 413 -20.42 22.39 -10.41
CA GLN A 413 -20.98 23.19 -11.49
C GLN A 413 -22.47 23.45 -11.29
N LYS A 414 -23.26 22.42 -10.97
CA LYS A 414 -24.70 22.58 -10.67
C LYS A 414 -24.95 23.50 -9.47
N ALA A 415 -24.11 23.40 -8.43
CA ALA A 415 -24.19 24.29 -7.27
C ALA A 415 -23.88 25.74 -7.63
N LEU A 416 -22.90 25.97 -8.52
CA LEU A 416 -22.59 27.29 -9.05
C LEU A 416 -23.74 27.83 -9.91
N ASP A 417 -24.29 27.02 -10.81
CA ASP A 417 -25.40 27.43 -11.68
C ASP A 417 -26.63 27.82 -10.85
N ALA A 418 -26.92 27.08 -9.78
CA ALA A 418 -27.98 27.42 -8.83
C ALA A 418 -27.73 28.77 -8.14
N GLU A 419 -26.51 28.99 -7.64
CA GLU A 419 -26.12 30.28 -7.04
C GLU A 419 -26.26 31.44 -8.02
N VAL A 420 -25.80 31.27 -9.27
CA VAL A 420 -25.89 32.30 -10.31
C VAL A 420 -27.35 32.63 -10.62
N ASN A 421 -28.22 31.63 -10.71
CA ASN A 421 -29.66 31.84 -10.91
C ASN A 421 -30.28 32.64 -9.76
N ASP A 422 -29.81 32.43 -8.52
CA ASP A 422 -30.29 33.15 -7.35
C ASP A 422 -29.94 34.64 -7.40
N TRP A 423 -28.82 35.03 -8.01
CA TRP A 423 -28.41 36.43 -8.15
C TRP A 423 -29.37 37.29 -9.01
N TYR A 424 -30.21 36.65 -9.82
CA TYR A 424 -31.20 37.30 -10.69
C TYR A 424 -32.63 37.22 -10.15
N ARG A 425 -32.82 36.75 -8.90
CA ARG A 425 -34.15 36.76 -8.27
C ARG A 425 -34.54 38.17 -7.81
N ASP A 426 -35.84 38.44 -7.83
CA ASP A 426 -36.44 39.67 -7.30
C ASP A 426 -36.65 39.59 -5.77
N GLU A 427 -35.72 38.95 -5.05
CA GLU A 427 -35.74 38.77 -3.59
C GLU A 427 -34.40 39.21 -2.97
N GLU A 428 -34.43 39.60 -1.69
CA GLU A 428 -33.21 39.97 -0.95
C GLU A 428 -32.41 38.70 -0.56
N PRO A 429 -31.07 38.72 -0.60
CA PRO A 429 -30.27 37.58 -0.15
C PRO A 429 -30.50 37.27 1.34
N GLU A 430 -30.30 36.01 1.71
CA GLU A 430 -30.34 35.60 3.12
C GLU A 430 -29.25 36.31 3.94
N SER A 431 -29.57 36.63 5.19
CA SER A 431 -28.66 37.28 6.14
C SER A 431 -28.47 36.43 7.40
N ASP A 432 -27.25 36.44 7.96
CA ASP A 432 -26.96 35.74 9.21
C ASP A 432 -27.47 36.50 10.45
N HIS A 433 -27.20 35.92 11.62
CA HIS A 433 -27.51 36.52 12.92
C HIS A 433 -26.74 37.82 13.20
N GLU A 434 -25.68 38.12 12.43
CA GLU A 434 -24.92 39.36 12.49
C GLU A 434 -25.38 40.39 11.44
N GLY A 435 -26.35 40.02 10.59
CA GLY A 435 -26.91 40.86 9.52
C GLY A 435 -26.06 40.89 8.24
N TYR A 436 -25.13 39.97 8.07
CA TYR A 436 -24.33 39.84 6.86
C TYR A 436 -25.02 38.96 5.83
N PHE A 437 -25.09 39.44 4.59
CA PHE A 437 -25.63 38.65 3.49
C PHE A 437 -24.69 37.51 3.13
N HIS A 438 -25.21 36.30 3.03
CA HIS A 438 -24.48 35.10 2.62
C HIS A 438 -25.40 34.16 1.85
N SER A 439 -24.83 33.15 1.20
CA SER A 439 -25.60 32.01 0.69
C SER A 439 -25.17 30.71 1.37
N SER A 440 -25.89 29.63 1.10
CA SER A 440 -25.55 28.30 1.60
C SER A 440 -24.37 27.66 0.84
N LEU A 441 -23.92 28.24 -0.28
CA LEU A 441 -22.88 27.70 -1.16
C LEU A 441 -21.57 27.33 -0.44
N PRO A 442 -20.99 28.18 0.44
CA PRO A 442 -19.77 27.80 1.17
C PRO A 442 -19.92 26.56 2.02
N VAL A 443 -21.09 26.40 2.65
CA VAL A 443 -21.39 25.25 3.53
C VAL A 443 -21.55 24.00 2.68
N ILE A 444 -22.36 24.09 1.62
CA ILE A 444 -22.66 23.01 0.69
C ILE A 444 -21.37 22.47 0.04
N VAL A 445 -20.52 23.35 -0.50
CA VAL A 445 -19.24 22.97 -1.14
C VAL A 445 -18.27 22.33 -0.14
N THR A 446 -18.10 22.93 1.04
CA THR A 446 -17.16 22.38 2.05
C THR A 446 -17.63 21.04 2.60
N GLN A 447 -18.93 20.90 2.88
CA GLN A 447 -19.50 19.66 3.39
C GLN A 447 -19.36 18.52 2.38
N MET A 448 -19.68 18.76 1.10
CA MET A 448 -19.57 17.73 0.06
C MET A 448 -18.11 17.24 -0.09
N LEU A 449 -17.12 18.14 -0.06
CA LEU A 449 -15.71 17.75 -0.10
C LEU A 449 -15.31 16.96 1.15
N GLU A 450 -15.73 17.39 2.34
CA GLU A 450 -15.44 16.73 3.61
C GLU A 450 -16.02 15.31 3.67
N GLU A 451 -17.26 15.11 3.24
CA GLU A 451 -17.91 13.81 3.20
C GLU A 451 -17.15 12.81 2.32
N ASN A 452 -16.71 13.24 1.12
CA ASN A 452 -15.95 12.38 0.23
C ASN A 452 -14.54 12.06 0.77
N VAL A 453 -13.89 13.00 1.46
CA VAL A 453 -12.61 12.75 2.15
C VAL A 453 -12.81 11.75 3.30
N GLN A 454 -13.92 11.85 4.03
CA GLN A 454 -14.23 10.93 5.13
C GLN A 454 -14.45 9.50 4.61
N VAL A 455 -15.21 9.32 3.53
CA VAL A 455 -15.41 8.01 2.88
C VAL A 455 -14.09 7.42 2.40
N ALA A 456 -13.20 8.23 1.84
CA ALA A 456 -11.87 7.79 1.42
C ALA A 456 -10.97 7.38 2.61
N ALA A 457 -11.11 8.06 3.75
CA ALA A 457 -10.38 7.76 4.99
C ALA A 457 -10.79 6.43 5.62
N GLU A 458 -12.03 5.99 5.43
CA GLU A 458 -12.51 4.69 5.88
C GLU A 458 -11.83 3.54 5.12
N ILE A 459 -11.49 3.74 3.83
CA ILE A 459 -10.77 2.75 3.02
C ILE A 459 -9.27 2.72 3.36
N SER A 460 -8.57 3.85 3.21
CA SER A 460 -7.14 3.89 3.50
C SER A 460 -6.61 5.32 3.65
N PRO A 461 -5.57 5.53 4.46
CA PRO A 461 -4.93 6.85 4.60
C PRO A 461 -4.33 7.34 3.28
N ALA A 462 -3.79 6.44 2.45
CA ALA A 462 -3.23 6.79 1.15
C ALA A 462 -4.31 7.32 0.18
N LEU A 463 -5.48 6.66 0.13
CA LEU A 463 -6.60 7.12 -0.69
C LEU A 463 -7.16 8.44 -0.18
N ARG A 464 -7.28 8.61 1.14
CA ARG A 464 -7.66 9.90 1.75
C ARG A 464 -6.76 11.02 1.26
N ASP A 465 -5.45 10.83 1.30
CA ASP A 465 -4.49 11.88 0.92
C ASP A 465 -4.61 12.23 -0.57
N GLN A 466 -4.82 11.24 -1.44
CA GLN A 466 -5.10 11.48 -2.86
C GLN A 466 -6.42 12.24 -3.09
N VAL A 467 -7.49 11.90 -2.34
CA VAL A 467 -8.79 12.58 -2.42
C VAL A 467 -8.70 14.00 -1.89
N VAL A 468 -7.90 14.27 -0.85
CA VAL A 468 -7.63 15.63 -0.35
C VAL A 468 -6.95 16.48 -1.43
N ILE A 469 -5.94 15.94 -2.13
CA ILE A 469 -5.26 16.64 -3.23
C ILE A 469 -6.26 16.94 -4.36
N MET A 470 -7.06 15.95 -4.78
CA MET A 470 -8.09 16.13 -5.79
C MET A 470 -9.13 17.18 -5.37
N ALA A 471 -9.61 17.13 -4.12
CA ALA A 471 -10.58 18.08 -3.58
C ALA A 471 -10.06 19.52 -3.61
N LEU A 472 -8.78 19.74 -3.29
CA LEU A 472 -8.15 21.06 -3.39
C LEU A 472 -8.05 21.56 -4.84
N GLN A 473 -7.73 20.68 -5.78
CA GLN A 473 -7.69 21.01 -7.23
C GLN A 473 -9.07 21.36 -7.78
N GLU A 474 -10.11 20.60 -7.41
CA GLU A 474 -11.49 20.90 -7.84
C GLU A 474 -12.01 22.17 -7.18
N LEU A 475 -11.67 22.42 -5.90
CA LEU A 475 -12.00 23.69 -5.25
C LEU A 475 -11.36 24.88 -5.96
N GLU A 476 -10.09 24.77 -6.38
CA GLU A 476 -9.42 25.80 -7.16
C GLU A 476 -10.13 26.05 -8.50
N THR A 477 -10.48 24.99 -9.21
CA THR A 477 -11.20 25.06 -10.49
C THR A 477 -12.57 25.70 -10.32
N PHE A 478 -13.30 25.33 -9.26
CA PHE A 478 -14.57 25.94 -8.89
C PHE A 478 -14.42 27.44 -8.61
N LEU A 479 -13.41 27.84 -7.85
CA LEU A 479 -13.16 29.25 -7.54
C LEU A 479 -12.84 30.08 -8.79
N TYR A 480 -12.14 29.49 -9.77
CA TYR A 480 -11.94 30.14 -11.07
C TYR A 480 -13.28 30.36 -11.79
N ARG A 481 -14.14 29.33 -11.88
CA ARG A 481 -15.47 29.47 -12.50
C ARG A 481 -16.36 30.47 -11.76
N PHE A 482 -16.34 30.43 -10.43
CA PHE A 482 -17.05 31.39 -9.57
C PHE A 482 -16.58 32.83 -9.81
N ARG A 483 -15.26 33.05 -9.95
CA ARG A 483 -14.71 34.36 -10.29
C ARG A 483 -15.25 34.87 -11.63
N GLU A 484 -15.23 34.05 -12.66
CA GLU A 484 -15.74 34.44 -13.98
C GLU A 484 -17.23 34.77 -13.90
N ALA A 485 -18.03 33.96 -13.19
CA ALA A 485 -19.44 34.24 -12.97
C ALA A 485 -19.68 35.59 -12.25
N VAL A 486 -18.90 35.92 -11.23
CA VAL A 486 -18.97 37.24 -10.55
C VAL A 486 -18.59 38.39 -11.49
N ILE A 487 -17.61 38.19 -12.37
CA ILE A 487 -17.22 39.20 -13.37
C ILE A 487 -18.33 39.39 -14.40
N ASP A 488 -18.96 38.32 -14.85
CA ASP A 488 -20.07 38.35 -15.80
C ASP A 488 -21.30 39.04 -15.19
N PHE A 489 -21.64 38.70 -13.95
CA PHE A 489 -22.67 39.39 -13.18
C PHE A 489 -22.42 40.90 -13.09
N GLY A 490 -21.16 41.30 -12.85
CA GLY A 490 -20.77 42.70 -12.82
C GLY A 490 -20.87 43.42 -14.17
N ARG A 491 -20.59 42.73 -15.28
CA ARG A 491 -20.75 43.28 -16.64
C ARG A 491 -22.22 43.49 -16.99
N GLU A 492 -23.06 42.51 -16.68
CA GLU A 492 -24.49 42.53 -17.00
C GLU A 492 -25.29 43.55 -16.19
N HIS A 493 -24.80 44.03 -15.05
CA HIS A 493 -25.45 45.09 -14.27
C HIS A 493 -25.71 46.37 -15.07
N SER A 494 -24.83 46.70 -16.02
CA SER A 494 -25.01 47.86 -16.91
C SER A 494 -26.32 47.80 -17.74
N THR A 495 -26.94 46.62 -17.83
CA THR A 495 -28.21 46.37 -18.54
C THR A 495 -29.45 46.44 -17.65
N GLY A 496 -29.31 46.63 -16.32
CA GLY A 496 -30.42 46.85 -15.39
C GLY A 496 -31.25 45.61 -15.02
N ARG A 497 -30.68 44.41 -15.11
CA ARG A 497 -31.39 43.12 -14.98
C ARG A 497 -31.71 42.66 -13.55
N SER A 498 -31.06 43.17 -12.50
CA SER A 498 -31.26 42.72 -11.10
C SER A 498 -31.44 43.90 -10.15
N GLN A 499 -32.56 43.94 -9.42
CA GLN A 499 -32.89 44.99 -8.45
C GLN A 499 -31.97 44.94 -7.21
N TYR A 500 -31.53 43.74 -6.81
CA TYR A 500 -30.72 43.50 -5.60
C TYR A 500 -29.25 43.20 -5.91
N TYR A 501 -28.77 43.61 -7.09
CA TYR A 501 -27.40 43.37 -7.58
C TYR A 501 -26.31 43.61 -6.52
N LEU A 502 -26.37 44.73 -5.80
CA LEU A 502 -25.39 45.09 -4.78
C LEU A 502 -25.38 44.13 -3.58
N LEU A 503 -26.56 43.66 -3.16
CA LEU A 503 -26.69 42.75 -2.01
C LEU A 503 -26.18 41.35 -2.39
N TYR A 504 -26.49 40.87 -3.58
CA TYR A 504 -25.96 39.59 -4.09
C TYR A 504 -24.45 39.63 -4.35
N LEU A 505 -23.92 40.73 -4.88
CA LEU A 505 -22.47 40.89 -5.03
C LEU A 505 -21.76 40.89 -3.68
N LEU A 506 -22.37 41.53 -2.67
CA LEU A 506 -21.86 41.50 -1.29
C LEU A 506 -21.92 40.09 -0.69
N ALA A 507 -23.03 39.37 -0.89
CA ALA A 507 -23.17 37.98 -0.48
C ALA A 507 -22.11 37.08 -1.13
N ALA A 508 -21.84 37.24 -2.42
CA ALA A 508 -20.80 36.50 -3.14
C ALA A 508 -19.39 36.75 -2.57
N VAL A 509 -19.07 38.00 -2.20
CA VAL A 509 -17.79 38.34 -1.56
C VAL A 509 -17.71 37.77 -0.14
N ASN A 510 -18.78 37.88 0.66
CA ASN A 510 -18.85 37.28 1.99
C ASN A 510 -18.71 35.75 1.92
N ASN A 511 -19.32 35.09 0.94
CA ASN A 511 -19.18 33.65 0.69
C ASN A 511 -17.72 33.23 0.49
N CYS A 512 -16.93 34.00 -0.27
CA CYS A 512 -15.50 33.75 -0.43
C CYS A 512 -14.71 33.89 0.89
N ILE A 513 -15.11 34.81 1.77
CA ILE A 513 -14.50 34.98 3.11
C ILE A 513 -14.80 33.75 3.98
N VAL A 514 -16.05 33.26 3.95
CA VAL A 514 -16.45 32.06 4.68
C VAL A 514 -15.70 30.83 4.17
N LEU A 515 -15.57 30.67 2.84
CA LEU A 515 -14.77 29.60 2.23
C LEU A 515 -13.32 29.62 2.70
N ARG A 516 -12.70 30.81 2.74
CA ARG A 516 -11.33 30.99 3.26
C ARG A 516 -11.18 30.58 4.72
N TYR A 517 -12.11 31.01 5.58
CA TYR A 517 -12.06 30.64 7.00
C TYR A 517 -12.21 29.13 7.18
N ARG A 518 -13.17 28.51 6.50
CA ARG A 518 -13.41 27.06 6.57
C ARG A 518 -12.22 26.24 6.07
N GLN A 519 -11.57 26.68 4.99
CA GLN A 519 -10.34 26.06 4.48
C GLN A 519 -9.22 26.07 5.55
N ARG A 520 -9.09 27.17 6.32
CA ARG A 520 -8.04 27.31 7.34
C ARG A 520 -8.35 26.55 8.64
N CYS A 521 -9.61 26.49 9.04
CA CYS A 521 -10.02 25.89 10.31
C CYS A 521 -10.22 24.38 10.25
N LYS A 522 -10.57 23.82 9.08
CA LYS A 522 -10.75 22.38 8.91
C LYS A 522 -9.56 21.79 8.18
N ASN A 523 -8.82 20.98 8.92
CA ASN A 523 -7.60 20.29 8.56
C ASN A 523 -7.69 19.43 7.28
N LEU A 524 -7.73 20.04 6.10
CA LEU A 524 -7.21 19.46 4.84
C LEU A 524 -5.66 19.39 4.95
N ARG A 525 -5.17 18.76 6.03
CA ARG A 525 -3.82 18.91 6.63
C ARG A 525 -2.68 18.27 5.84
N GLY A 526 -2.89 17.91 4.58
CA GLY A 526 -1.92 17.17 3.77
C GLY A 526 -1.12 18.00 2.75
N GLY A 527 -1.55 19.21 2.41
CA GLY A 527 -0.84 20.00 1.41
C GLY A 527 -1.24 21.46 1.43
N LYS A 528 -0.31 22.36 1.79
CA LYS A 528 -0.46 23.77 1.46
C LYS A 528 -0.39 23.86 -0.06
N LEU A 529 -1.54 23.93 -0.74
CA LEU A 529 -1.58 24.44 -2.10
C LEU A 529 -1.73 25.96 -2.01
N PRO A 530 -0.65 26.76 -2.15
CA PRO A 530 -0.74 28.23 -2.15
C PRO A 530 -1.67 28.73 -3.27
N HIS A 531 -1.97 27.91 -4.27
CA HIS A 531 -2.84 28.23 -5.39
C HIS A 531 -4.31 28.49 -5.00
N VAL A 532 -4.89 27.78 -4.02
CA VAL A 532 -6.28 28.03 -3.60
C VAL A 532 -6.41 29.38 -2.90
N GLU A 533 -5.47 29.71 -2.00
CA GLU A 533 -5.47 31.01 -1.30
C GLU A 533 -5.28 32.17 -2.29
N THR A 534 -4.34 32.03 -3.24
CA THR A 534 -4.14 33.06 -4.27
C THR A 534 -5.33 33.20 -5.22
N THR A 535 -6.03 32.12 -5.55
CA THR A 535 -7.26 32.19 -6.36
C THR A 535 -8.39 32.86 -5.58
N LEU A 536 -8.57 32.53 -4.29
CA LEU A 536 -9.50 33.26 -3.40
C LEU A 536 -9.16 34.75 -3.32
N ASP A 537 -7.88 35.12 -3.22
CA ASP A 537 -7.46 36.53 -3.24
C ASP A 537 -7.83 37.22 -4.56
N LYS A 538 -7.64 36.54 -5.70
CA LYS A 538 -8.04 37.08 -7.01
C LYS A 538 -9.55 37.28 -7.11
N VAL A 539 -10.35 36.36 -6.58
CA VAL A 539 -11.82 36.48 -6.55
C VAL A 539 -12.24 37.65 -5.66
N LEU A 540 -11.73 37.70 -4.43
CA LEU A 540 -12.05 38.76 -3.46
C LEU A 540 -11.63 40.13 -3.97
N LYS A 541 -10.40 40.29 -4.48
CA LYS A 541 -9.93 41.57 -5.04
C LYS A 541 -10.84 42.02 -6.19
N LYS A 542 -11.26 41.11 -7.06
CA LYS A 542 -12.13 41.44 -8.19
C LYS A 542 -13.54 41.80 -7.77
N GLY A 543 -14.16 41.02 -6.88
CA GLY A 543 -15.48 41.32 -6.30
C GLY A 543 -15.47 42.64 -5.52
N CYS A 544 -14.43 42.87 -4.72
CA CYS A 544 -14.21 44.15 -4.04
C CYS A 544 -14.10 45.32 -5.01
N ARG A 545 -13.37 45.15 -6.12
CA ARG A 545 -13.23 46.21 -7.12
C ARG A 545 -14.59 46.56 -7.76
N LEU A 546 -15.42 45.56 -8.08
CA LEU A 546 -16.76 45.78 -8.62
C LEU A 546 -17.67 46.51 -7.61
N LEU A 547 -17.56 46.20 -6.31
CA LEU A 547 -18.26 46.94 -5.26
C LEU A 547 -17.79 48.40 -5.19
N ILE A 548 -16.48 48.65 -5.24
CA ILE A 548 -15.92 50.00 -5.22
C ILE A 548 -16.34 50.80 -6.46
N ASP A 549 -16.21 50.24 -7.66
CA ASP A 549 -16.58 50.92 -8.91
C ASP A 549 -18.07 51.34 -8.87
N ARG A 550 -18.94 50.52 -8.25
CA ARG A 550 -20.35 50.86 -8.05
C ARG A 550 -20.54 51.95 -6.99
N MET A 551 -19.86 51.86 -5.84
CA MET A 551 -19.91 52.91 -4.81
C MET A 551 -19.46 54.27 -5.37
N LEU A 552 -18.39 54.30 -6.17
CA LEU A 552 -17.89 55.52 -6.83
C LEU A 552 -18.88 56.06 -7.86
N SER A 553 -19.54 55.18 -8.63
CA SER A 553 -20.58 55.58 -9.59
C SER A 553 -21.79 56.26 -8.92
N GLU A 554 -22.18 55.83 -7.71
CA GLU A 554 -23.23 56.47 -6.91
C GLU A 554 -22.78 57.79 -6.27
N LEU A 555 -21.48 57.94 -6.03
CA LEU A 555 -20.88 59.15 -5.44
C LEU A 555 -20.69 60.31 -6.44
N GLN A 556 -21.07 60.14 -7.73
CA GLN A 556 -20.99 61.14 -8.82
C GLN A 556 -19.83 62.15 -8.67
N VAL A 557 -18.62 61.73 -9.05
CA VAL A 557 -17.47 62.63 -9.10
C VAL A 557 -17.70 63.71 -10.17
N CYS A 558 -17.52 64.97 -9.78
CA CYS A 558 -17.92 66.18 -10.51
C CYS A 558 -17.37 66.28 -11.95
N HIS A 559 -18.19 65.95 -12.95
CA HIS A 559 -17.79 66.14 -14.36
C HIS A 559 -17.84 67.62 -14.81
N SER A 560 -18.62 68.51 -14.15
CA SER A 560 -18.67 69.94 -14.50
C SER A 560 -17.72 70.79 -13.64
N LEU A 561 -16.69 71.40 -14.27
CA LEU A 561 -15.79 72.38 -13.63
C LEU A 561 -15.98 73.82 -14.14
N ARG A 562 -17.07 74.12 -14.87
CA ARG A 562 -17.39 75.51 -15.26
C ARG A 562 -18.02 76.34 -14.12
N GLY A 563 -18.52 75.68 -13.09
CA GLY A 563 -18.77 76.23 -11.78
C GLY A 563 -18.29 75.20 -10.77
N TRP A 564 -17.38 75.56 -9.88
CA TRP A 564 -16.73 74.64 -8.94
C TRP A 564 -17.64 74.26 -7.76
N GLU A 565 -18.83 73.77 -8.06
CA GLU A 565 -19.77 73.25 -7.08
C GLU A 565 -19.72 71.72 -7.11
N CYS A 566 -18.80 71.14 -6.33
CA CYS A 566 -18.90 69.74 -5.97
C CYS A 566 -19.89 69.57 -4.82
N VAL A 567 -21.04 68.98 -5.11
CA VAL A 567 -22.02 68.53 -4.12
C VAL A 567 -21.87 67.02 -3.98
N TRP A 568 -21.26 66.57 -2.89
CA TRP A 568 -21.25 65.16 -2.51
C TRP A 568 -22.69 64.76 -2.14
N GLY A 569 -23.40 64.09 -3.06
CA GLY A 569 -24.80 63.73 -2.91
C GLY A 569 -25.08 62.74 -1.77
N SER A 570 -26.19 63.00 -1.05
CA SER A 570 -26.93 62.18 -0.06
C SER A 570 -26.22 61.01 0.67
N ARG A 571 -26.02 61.20 1.99
CA ARG A 571 -25.48 60.23 2.98
C ARG A 571 -26.26 58.91 3.17
N ARG A 572 -27.49 58.77 2.67
CA ARG A 572 -28.41 57.70 3.14
C ARG A 572 -28.22 56.32 2.48
N GLY A 573 -27.68 56.25 1.26
CA GLY A 573 -27.51 54.95 0.56
C GLY A 573 -26.24 54.19 0.97
N THR A 574 -25.16 54.93 1.26
CA THR A 574 -23.83 54.37 1.58
C THR A 574 -23.72 53.85 3.03
N GLU A 575 -24.47 54.42 3.98
CA GLU A 575 -24.45 53.96 5.38
C GLU A 575 -25.08 52.57 5.56
N LEU A 576 -26.19 52.26 4.87
CA LEU A 576 -26.85 50.95 4.96
C LEU A 576 -25.95 49.84 4.37
N PHE A 577 -25.32 50.12 3.23
CA PHE A 577 -24.41 49.20 2.55
C PHE A 577 -23.16 48.87 3.40
N LEU A 578 -22.58 49.88 4.06
CA LEU A 578 -21.41 49.68 4.92
C LEU A 578 -21.72 48.83 6.15
N VAL A 579 -22.93 48.93 6.72
CA VAL A 579 -23.35 48.16 7.90
C VAL A 579 -23.46 46.67 7.60
N SER A 580 -23.95 46.30 6.43
CA SER A 580 -24.12 44.91 5.99
C SER A 580 -22.83 44.22 5.51
N MET A 581 -21.68 44.91 5.55
CA MET A 581 -20.38 44.32 5.22
C MET A 581 -19.63 43.85 6.47
N SER A 582 -18.97 42.68 6.36
CA SER A 582 -18.09 42.17 7.41
C SER A 582 -16.98 43.18 7.79
N VAL A 583 -16.57 43.20 9.05
CA VAL A 583 -15.63 44.21 9.59
C VAL A 583 -14.32 44.28 8.78
N CYS A 584 -13.74 43.12 8.44
CA CYS A 584 -12.50 43.04 7.67
C CYS A 584 -12.68 43.55 6.23
N LEU A 585 -13.79 43.18 5.58
CA LEU A 585 -14.10 43.60 4.22
C LEU A 585 -14.36 45.11 4.15
N ARG A 586 -15.09 45.64 5.14
CA ARG A 586 -15.38 47.05 5.30
C ARG A 586 -14.11 47.89 5.38
N GLN A 587 -13.13 47.48 6.19
CA GLN A 587 -11.88 48.21 6.33
C GLN A 587 -11.08 48.23 5.01
N PHE A 588 -10.97 47.09 4.32
CA PHE A 588 -10.27 47.01 3.04
C PHE A 588 -10.94 47.87 1.96
N LEU A 589 -12.25 47.74 1.78
CA LEU A 589 -13.01 48.49 0.77
C LEU A 589 -12.98 50.00 1.01
N LEU A 590 -12.96 50.44 2.26
CA LEU A 590 -12.90 51.87 2.59
C LEU A 590 -11.53 52.48 2.30
N VAL A 591 -10.44 51.76 2.61
CA VAL A 591 -9.08 52.21 2.31
C VAL A 591 -8.86 52.28 0.79
N GLU A 592 -9.20 51.21 0.08
CA GLU A 592 -8.99 51.12 -1.37
C GLU A 592 -9.97 52.02 -2.14
N GLY A 593 -11.22 52.14 -1.67
CA GLY A 593 -12.21 53.06 -2.23
C GLY A 593 -11.79 54.53 -2.08
N LEU A 594 -11.26 54.92 -0.91
CA LEU A 594 -10.71 56.26 -0.73
C LEU A 594 -9.51 56.51 -1.65
N ARG A 595 -8.60 55.53 -1.81
CA ARG A 595 -7.45 55.64 -2.72
C ARG A 595 -7.91 55.92 -4.15
N LEU A 596 -8.86 55.14 -4.66
CA LEU A 596 -9.36 55.28 -6.03
C LEU A 596 -10.14 56.57 -6.27
N LEU A 597 -10.93 57.03 -5.28
CA LEU A 597 -11.59 58.33 -5.33
C LEU A 597 -10.58 59.49 -5.45
N ILE A 598 -9.45 59.38 -4.74
CA ILE A 598 -8.39 60.39 -4.77
C ILE A 598 -7.65 60.37 -6.11
N ILE A 599 -7.37 59.18 -6.64
CA ILE A 599 -6.79 59.02 -7.98
C ILE A 599 -7.70 59.68 -9.03
N GLU A 600 -9.00 59.38 -9.00
CA GLU A 600 -9.97 59.97 -9.93
C GLU A 600 -10.06 61.50 -9.79
N TYR A 601 -10.00 62.01 -8.55
CA TYR A 601 -10.00 63.46 -8.28
C TYR A 601 -8.77 64.15 -8.90
N VAL A 602 -7.57 63.64 -8.63
CA VAL A 602 -6.31 64.23 -9.12
C VAL A 602 -6.17 64.04 -10.64
N GLN A 603 -6.58 62.89 -11.17
CA GLN A 603 -6.62 62.64 -12.61
C GLN A 603 -7.57 63.60 -13.32
N THR A 604 -8.75 63.86 -12.75
CA THR A 604 -9.70 64.83 -13.31
C THR A 604 -9.12 66.25 -13.33
N LEU A 605 -8.35 66.62 -12.30
CA LEU A 605 -7.64 67.89 -12.25
C LEU A 605 -6.59 67.99 -13.37
N MET A 606 -5.77 66.96 -13.55
CA MET A 606 -4.69 66.91 -14.53
C MET A 606 -5.19 66.85 -15.98
N LEU A 607 -6.28 66.14 -16.25
CA LEU A 607 -6.83 65.99 -17.60
C LEU A 607 -7.57 67.24 -18.13
N LYS A 608 -8.10 68.10 -17.25
CA LYS A 608 -8.99 69.22 -17.66
C LYS A 608 -8.29 70.45 -18.26
N LYS A 609 -6.96 70.41 -18.50
CA LYS A 609 -6.17 71.52 -19.09
C LYS A 609 -6.46 72.90 -18.47
N MET A 610 -6.64 72.93 -17.15
CA MET A 610 -6.82 74.17 -16.40
C MET A 610 -5.47 74.91 -16.31
N VAL A 611 -5.49 76.24 -16.38
CA VAL A 611 -4.29 77.09 -16.17
C VAL A 611 -4.72 78.29 -15.31
N CYS A 612 -4.11 78.46 -14.15
CA CYS A 612 -4.34 79.60 -13.27
C CYS A 612 -3.70 80.85 -13.89
N LYS A 613 -4.49 81.86 -14.26
CA LYS A 613 -3.98 83.05 -14.98
C LYS A 613 -3.42 84.11 -14.05
N ASN A 614 -3.85 84.10 -12.79
CA ASN A 614 -3.49 85.10 -11.80
C ASN A 614 -3.36 84.44 -10.40
N PRO A 615 -2.67 85.10 -9.44
CA PRO A 615 -2.50 84.54 -8.09
C PRO A 615 -3.82 84.34 -7.34
N GLU A 616 -4.85 85.15 -7.62
CA GLU A 616 -6.17 85.01 -6.99
C GLU A 616 -6.90 83.73 -7.41
N GLU A 617 -6.83 83.35 -8.69
CA GLU A 617 -7.37 82.08 -9.19
C GLU A 617 -6.66 80.91 -8.50
N ARG A 618 -5.34 80.99 -8.38
CA ARG A 618 -4.51 79.96 -7.74
C ARG A 618 -4.82 79.75 -6.25
N GLU A 619 -5.02 80.83 -5.50
CA GLU A 619 -5.46 80.76 -4.11
C GLU A 619 -6.86 80.13 -4.01
N LYS A 620 -7.79 80.50 -4.91
CA LYS A 620 -9.12 79.86 -4.96
C LYS A 620 -9.05 78.36 -5.25
N VAL A 621 -8.16 77.92 -6.16
CA VAL A 621 -7.94 76.49 -6.48
C VAL A 621 -7.45 75.75 -5.24
N SER A 622 -6.37 76.24 -4.63
CA SER A 622 -5.73 75.59 -3.50
C SER A 622 -6.62 75.58 -2.26
N GLU A 623 -7.30 76.69 -1.93
CA GLU A 623 -8.27 76.72 -0.83
C GLU A 623 -9.44 75.75 -1.05
N ARG A 624 -9.86 75.53 -2.30
CA ARG A 624 -10.91 74.56 -2.61
C ARG A 624 -10.41 73.13 -2.45
N MET A 625 -9.25 72.80 -3.02
CA MET A 625 -8.62 71.48 -2.87
C MET A 625 -8.36 71.13 -1.39
N SER A 626 -7.91 72.12 -0.61
CA SER A 626 -7.76 71.99 0.84
C SER A 626 -9.09 71.68 1.55
N ARG A 627 -10.17 72.38 1.19
CA ARG A 627 -11.51 72.12 1.74
C ARG A 627 -12.03 70.73 1.34
N ASP A 628 -11.89 70.34 0.09
CA ASP A 628 -12.33 69.03 -0.40
C ASP A 628 -11.53 67.90 0.28
N SER A 629 -10.21 68.08 0.47
CA SER A 629 -9.37 67.13 1.23
C SER A 629 -9.84 66.97 2.68
N VAL A 630 -10.21 68.06 3.36
CA VAL A 630 -10.76 68.01 4.73
C VAL A 630 -12.14 67.33 4.76
N GLN A 631 -13.00 67.58 3.78
CA GLN A 631 -14.32 66.95 3.68
C GLN A 631 -14.20 65.44 3.42
N LEU A 632 -13.37 65.03 2.47
CA LEU A 632 -13.06 63.62 2.22
C LEU A 632 -12.47 62.97 3.47
N ARG A 633 -11.53 63.64 4.14
CA ARG A 633 -10.98 63.15 5.40
C ARG A 633 -12.07 63.01 6.45
N ALA A 634 -13.02 63.93 6.56
CA ALA A 634 -14.14 63.88 7.52
C ALA A 634 -15.13 62.73 7.24
N ILE A 635 -15.43 62.46 5.97
CA ILE A 635 -16.32 61.36 5.55
C ILE A 635 -15.69 59.99 5.89
N PHE A 636 -14.38 59.86 5.72
CA PHE A 636 -13.64 58.61 5.97
C PHE A 636 -12.91 58.58 7.35
N HIS A 637 -13.00 59.65 8.17
CA HIS A 637 -12.19 59.90 9.38
C HIS A 637 -12.34 58.82 10.45
N LYS A 638 -13.49 58.15 10.51
CA LYS A 638 -13.72 57.09 11.49
C LYS A 638 -13.05 55.77 11.11
N LEU A 639 -12.50 55.61 9.89
CA LEU A 639 -12.31 54.29 9.29
C LEU A 639 -10.98 54.08 8.53
N VAL A 640 -10.10 55.07 8.33
CA VAL A 640 -8.88 54.91 7.51
C VAL A 640 -7.64 55.64 8.08
N SER A 641 -6.46 55.01 7.97
CA SER A 641 -5.13 55.56 8.29
C SER A 641 -4.64 56.59 7.25
N GLN A 642 -3.89 57.60 7.71
CA GLN A 642 -3.80 58.96 7.16
C GLN A 642 -3.14 59.20 5.77
N GLY A 643 -2.69 58.16 5.06
CA GLY A 643 -1.75 58.31 3.93
C GLY A 643 -2.33 58.77 2.57
N ALA A 644 -3.50 58.27 2.15
CA ALA A 644 -4.02 58.58 0.81
C ALA A 644 -4.60 60.02 0.72
N ALA A 645 -5.33 60.46 1.75
CA ALA A 645 -6.01 61.76 1.78
C ALA A 645 -5.08 62.98 1.76
N SER A 646 -3.78 62.79 2.03
CA SER A 646 -2.79 63.86 2.03
C SER A 646 -2.28 64.24 0.63
N VAL A 647 -2.58 63.46 -0.42
CA VAL A 647 -2.14 63.77 -1.80
C VAL A 647 -2.79 65.08 -2.25
N ILE A 648 -4.10 65.21 -2.07
CA ILE A 648 -4.85 66.43 -2.42
C ILE A 648 -4.33 67.63 -1.62
N SER A 649 -3.98 67.45 -0.34
CA SER A 649 -3.37 68.50 0.47
C SER A 649 -1.99 68.90 -0.07
N SER A 650 -1.15 67.93 -0.45
CA SER A 650 0.20 68.19 -0.95
C SER A 650 0.19 68.86 -2.32
N VAL A 651 -0.71 68.46 -3.22
CA VAL A 651 -0.91 69.14 -4.51
C VAL A 651 -1.48 70.55 -4.31
N SER A 652 -2.39 70.72 -3.34
CA SER A 652 -2.89 72.04 -2.94
C SER A 652 -1.78 72.97 -2.45
N GLU A 653 -0.85 72.46 -1.62
CA GLU A 653 0.31 73.22 -1.11
C GLU A 653 1.22 73.66 -2.26
N LEU A 654 1.51 72.77 -3.22
CA LEU A 654 2.29 73.09 -4.42
C LEU A 654 1.64 74.20 -5.26
N LEU A 655 0.31 74.17 -5.41
CA LEU A 655 -0.41 75.23 -6.11
C LEU A 655 -0.41 76.53 -5.30
N ARG A 656 -0.51 76.48 -3.97
CA ARG A 656 -0.60 77.68 -3.11
C ARG A 656 0.70 78.47 -3.02
N LEU A 657 1.86 77.81 -3.16
CA LEU A 657 3.17 78.44 -2.99
C LEU A 657 3.29 79.71 -3.86
N THR A 658 3.63 80.86 -3.27
CA THR A 658 3.73 82.14 -3.99
C THR A 658 5.11 82.35 -4.64
N ASP A 659 6.16 81.86 -4.00
CA ASP A 659 7.56 82.02 -4.46
C ASP A 659 7.94 80.90 -5.44
N THR A 660 8.22 81.26 -6.69
CA THR A 660 8.60 80.29 -7.74
C THR A 660 10.02 79.74 -7.55
N SER A 661 10.88 80.41 -6.78
CA SER A 661 12.24 79.92 -6.50
C SER A 661 12.26 78.72 -5.55
N LEU A 662 11.20 78.53 -4.76
CA LEU A 662 11.04 77.44 -3.80
C LEU A 662 10.33 76.21 -4.41
N LEU A 663 9.90 76.27 -5.67
CA LEU A 663 9.19 75.17 -6.34
C LEU A 663 10.02 73.88 -6.39
N GLY A 664 11.34 73.98 -6.57
CA GLY A 664 12.22 72.80 -6.58
C GLY A 664 12.22 72.05 -5.24
N LEU A 665 12.09 72.77 -4.12
CA LEU A 665 12.02 72.17 -2.79
C LEU A 665 10.67 71.51 -2.52
N GLU A 666 9.56 72.16 -2.89
CA GLU A 666 8.22 71.59 -2.72
C GLU A 666 7.99 70.36 -3.62
N VAL A 667 8.50 70.39 -4.86
CA VAL A 667 8.47 69.23 -5.75
C VAL A 667 9.34 68.09 -5.20
N SER A 668 10.53 68.39 -4.66
CA SER A 668 11.36 67.38 -3.99
C SER A 668 10.66 66.77 -2.76
N GLY A 669 9.95 67.59 -1.97
CA GLY A 669 9.12 67.13 -0.86
C GLY A 669 7.95 66.26 -1.31
N LEU A 670 7.33 66.58 -2.45
CA LEU A 670 6.26 65.80 -3.06
C LEU A 670 6.75 64.44 -3.56
N VAL A 671 7.90 64.39 -4.24
CA VAL A 671 8.57 63.15 -4.72
C VAL A 671 8.97 62.27 -3.54
N THR A 672 9.46 62.86 -2.45
CA THR A 672 9.82 62.12 -1.23
C THR A 672 8.60 61.46 -0.59
N LYS A 673 7.43 62.14 -0.60
CA LYS A 673 6.18 61.59 -0.07
C LYS A 673 5.51 60.60 -1.03
N TYR A 674 5.66 60.80 -2.34
CA TYR A 674 5.05 60.03 -3.40
C TYR A 674 6.09 59.68 -4.48
N PRO A 675 6.90 58.62 -4.25
CA PRO A 675 8.01 58.26 -5.15
C PRO A 675 7.58 57.78 -6.54
N ASP A 676 6.28 57.55 -6.76
CA ASP A 676 5.71 57.12 -8.05
C ASP A 676 5.22 58.26 -8.94
N ILE A 677 5.44 59.53 -8.54
CA ILE A 677 5.17 60.70 -9.37
C ILE A 677 6.22 60.85 -10.48
N SER A 678 5.78 61.03 -11.72
CA SER A 678 6.68 61.21 -12.88
C SER A 678 6.91 62.69 -13.22
N ASP A 679 7.92 62.94 -14.05
CA ASP A 679 8.20 64.23 -14.68
C ASP A 679 7.00 64.76 -15.48
N GLU A 680 6.23 63.88 -16.13
CA GLU A 680 4.98 64.23 -16.82
C GLU A 680 3.92 64.76 -15.84
N HIS A 681 3.74 64.09 -14.69
CA HIS A 681 2.82 64.54 -13.64
C HIS A 681 3.19 65.92 -13.11
N VAL A 682 4.47 66.13 -12.80
CA VAL A 682 4.97 67.43 -12.31
C VAL A 682 4.82 68.50 -13.39
N SER A 683 5.11 68.19 -14.66
CA SER A 683 4.93 69.12 -15.77
C SER A 683 3.50 69.62 -15.90
N VAL A 684 2.51 68.72 -15.77
CA VAL A 684 1.09 69.10 -15.80
C VAL A 684 0.69 69.97 -14.60
N LEU A 685 1.23 69.69 -13.40
CA LEU A 685 0.98 70.53 -12.22
C LEU A 685 1.56 71.94 -12.40
N LEU A 686 2.75 72.06 -13.00
CA LEU A 686 3.37 73.35 -13.34
C LEU A 686 2.58 74.10 -14.44
N ASP A 687 2.00 73.37 -15.40
CA ASP A 687 1.09 73.94 -16.41
C ASP A 687 -0.19 74.49 -15.76
N ILE A 688 -0.77 73.74 -14.81
CA ILE A 688 -1.96 74.17 -14.05
C ILE A 688 -1.67 75.45 -13.26
N ARG A 689 -0.46 75.58 -12.72
CA ARG A 689 -0.04 76.73 -11.93
C ARG A 689 0.10 78.03 -12.76
N GLY A 690 0.50 77.92 -14.03
CA GLY A 690 0.44 79.00 -15.02
C GLY A 690 1.46 80.15 -14.92
N ASP A 691 2.24 80.25 -13.83
CA ASP A 691 3.18 81.34 -13.57
C ASP A 691 4.67 80.93 -13.63
N VAL A 692 4.97 79.72 -14.11
CA VAL A 692 6.31 79.13 -14.09
C VAL A 692 7.04 79.42 -15.41
N SER A 693 8.20 80.08 -15.34
CA SER A 693 9.05 80.34 -16.51
C SER A 693 9.74 79.06 -17.02
N LYS A 694 10.24 79.10 -18.26
CA LYS A 694 10.96 77.95 -18.85
C LYS A 694 12.21 77.57 -18.05
N ASP A 695 12.93 78.58 -17.53
CA ASP A 695 14.16 78.36 -16.76
C ASP A 695 13.86 77.67 -15.42
N VAL A 696 12.84 78.15 -14.69
CA VAL A 696 12.41 77.54 -13.42
C VAL A 696 11.87 76.12 -13.65
N ARG A 697 11.12 75.90 -14.74
CA ARG A 697 10.65 74.56 -15.11
C ARG A 697 11.82 73.60 -15.36
N GLY A 698 12.84 74.03 -16.11
CA GLY A 698 14.04 73.24 -16.38
C GLY A 698 14.75 72.84 -15.08
N THR A 699 14.98 73.81 -14.19
CA THR A 699 15.62 73.53 -12.89
C THR A 699 14.81 72.56 -12.03
N VAL A 700 13.48 72.68 -11.99
CA VAL A 700 12.61 71.79 -11.20
C VAL A 700 12.63 70.36 -11.73
N LEU A 701 12.58 70.17 -13.06
CA LEU A 701 12.62 68.85 -13.68
C LEU A 701 14.01 68.19 -13.58
N GLU A 702 15.10 68.96 -13.75
CA GLU A 702 16.47 68.47 -13.53
C GLU A 702 16.68 68.03 -12.07
N MET A 703 16.13 68.78 -11.10
CA MET A 703 16.14 68.39 -9.69
C MET A 703 15.32 67.12 -9.42
N LEU A 704 14.28 66.85 -10.20
CA LEU A 704 13.46 65.65 -10.08
C LEU A 704 14.21 64.42 -10.60
N GLU A 705 14.87 64.52 -11.76
CA GLU A 705 15.70 63.45 -12.30
C GLU A 705 16.80 63.03 -11.32
N GLN A 706 17.42 64.00 -10.64
CA GLN A 706 18.47 63.76 -9.64
C GLN A 706 17.97 63.13 -8.33
N ASN A 707 16.67 63.21 -8.03
CA ASN A 707 16.06 62.75 -6.77
C ASN A 707 15.12 61.55 -6.93
N THR A 708 15.19 60.81 -8.04
CA THR A 708 14.33 59.63 -8.28
C THR A 708 14.66 58.51 -7.30
N GLN A 709 13.73 58.18 -6.39
CA GLN A 709 13.87 57.09 -5.41
C GLN A 709 13.04 55.88 -5.81
N LEU A 710 13.54 54.67 -5.53
CA LEU A 710 12.75 53.44 -5.67
C LEU A 710 11.67 53.41 -4.58
N PRO A 711 10.40 53.10 -4.92
CA PRO A 711 9.34 52.99 -3.93
C PRO A 711 9.64 51.86 -2.93
N PRO A 712 9.33 52.04 -1.62
CA PRO A 712 9.42 50.98 -0.62
C PRO A 712 8.59 49.73 -0.98
N GLU A 713 8.97 48.54 -0.50
CA GLU A 713 8.28 47.27 -0.81
C GLU A 713 6.77 47.28 -0.45
N ASP A 714 6.38 48.04 0.58
CA ASP A 714 4.99 48.17 1.04
C ASP A 714 4.26 49.43 0.50
N TYR A 715 4.84 50.13 -0.48
CA TYR A 715 4.24 51.36 -1.03
C TYR A 715 3.05 51.05 -1.95
N GLN A 716 1.90 51.65 -1.67
CA GLN A 716 0.75 51.61 -2.57
C GLN A 716 0.84 52.77 -3.58
N PRO A 717 0.92 52.49 -4.90
CA PRO A 717 1.01 53.53 -5.91
C PRO A 717 -0.27 54.37 -5.98
N ILE A 718 -0.11 55.64 -6.34
CA ILE A 718 -1.19 56.63 -6.53
C ILE A 718 -1.02 57.31 -7.89
N PHE A 719 0.15 57.89 -8.18
CA PHE A 719 0.43 58.57 -9.43
C PHE A 719 0.66 57.62 -10.60
N THR A 720 1.12 56.39 -10.39
CA THR A 720 1.23 55.40 -11.48
C THR A 720 -0.15 55.10 -12.12
N ASP A 721 -1.22 55.18 -11.33
CA ASP A 721 -2.59 54.94 -11.77
C ASP A 721 -3.26 56.22 -12.35
N ILE A 722 -2.60 57.38 -12.31
CA ILE A 722 -3.11 58.65 -12.82
C ILE A 722 -2.65 58.84 -14.27
N VAL A 723 -3.60 58.96 -15.19
CA VAL A 723 -3.29 59.25 -16.60
C VAL A 723 -3.18 60.76 -16.80
N VAL A 724 -2.03 61.21 -17.33
CA VAL A 724 -1.76 62.60 -17.70
C VAL A 724 -1.86 62.82 -19.22
N PRO A 725 -2.18 64.05 -19.69
CA PRO A 725 -2.16 64.36 -21.11
C PRO A 725 -0.76 64.23 -21.71
N ALA A 726 -0.64 63.61 -22.89
CA ALA A 726 0.65 63.47 -23.58
C ALA A 726 1.32 64.84 -23.83
N PRO A 727 2.66 64.95 -23.65
CA PRO A 727 3.37 66.20 -23.89
C PRO A 727 3.22 66.64 -25.35
N ALA A 728 2.92 67.91 -25.57
CA ALA A 728 2.89 68.47 -26.93
C ALA A 728 4.32 68.46 -27.49
N LEU A 729 4.60 67.58 -28.46
CA LEU A 729 5.89 67.51 -29.13
C LEU A 729 6.22 68.88 -29.78
N PRO A 730 7.46 69.39 -29.64
CA PRO A 730 7.84 70.74 -30.07
C PRO A 730 7.87 70.96 -31.61
N PHE A 731 7.38 70.01 -32.42
CA PHE A 731 7.47 70.05 -33.89
C PHE A 731 6.14 69.93 -34.65
N CYS A 732 4.99 70.06 -34.00
CA CYS A 732 3.73 70.18 -34.74
C CYS A 732 3.44 71.65 -35.09
N LEU A 733 3.55 72.00 -36.37
CA LEU A 733 3.05 73.28 -36.92
C LEU A 733 1.58 73.50 -36.48
N PRO A 734 1.16 74.74 -36.20
CA PRO A 734 -0.22 74.99 -35.82
C PRO A 734 -1.15 74.57 -36.96
N ALA A 735 -2.16 73.75 -36.64
CA ALA A 735 -3.23 73.45 -37.57
C ALA A 735 -3.87 74.77 -38.02
N VAL A 736 -3.68 75.10 -39.30
CA VAL A 736 -4.38 76.19 -39.96
C VAL A 736 -5.87 75.93 -39.78
N ARG A 737 -6.58 76.89 -39.16
CA ARG A 737 -8.04 76.90 -39.19
C ARG A 737 -8.44 77.12 -40.66
N CYS A 738 -8.98 76.10 -41.32
CA CYS A 738 -9.73 76.33 -42.53
C CYS A 738 -10.98 77.14 -42.18
N ALA A 739 -11.14 78.28 -42.84
CA ALA A 739 -12.38 79.06 -42.86
C ALA A 739 -13.45 78.34 -43.69
#